data_AF-C6W170-F1
#
_entry.id   AF-C6W170-F1
#
_cell.length_a   1.000
_cell.length_b   1.000
_cell.length_c   1.000
_cell.angle_alpha   90.00
_cell.angle_beta   90.00
_cell.angle_gamma   90.00
#
_symmetry.space_group_name_H-M   'P 1'
#
loop_
_entity.id
_entity.type
_entity.pdbx_description
1 polymer ?
#
loop_
_entity_poly.entity_id
_entity_poly.type
_entity_poly.pdbx_seq_one_letter_code
_entity_poly.pdbx_strand_id
1 'polypeptide(L)'
;MYPHESTYPFFEANQVLKKDDLNNLFEYLDEQNRMTRTNLIGIGIVCGMDVIPVAPAAIRITRGVGVTSEGYLVSVPEVEYANYSIYPPNKDIFLGDDCYTELHQAGQNKMHKLVEGLSPDNNQLFELVEGTPAGSTALTAAFLADKVVLIYVELSKNGLKNCSPNSCDDKGSEIAVQFRRFLVTKANADLIKKEAVELIGIQSELDIEQIVEAKILLPTIRLKRFDVPNSNPVTTGDIIAAYRKILTKSFIEDTLRTNLVKLFEVYEAILTGLDKTIIQNWTGVYDGLSVKFLRPYEYQYFYDLVSDLIHNYEEIKAKGLEVLALCNPDCRMFPRHLFLGAATVDTTQNRDVYRQYFIPSPIIGNQKKAGEELKLLFTRMLALIERYKIPQPARLEIKGRILDANIRITPSKLGDWPLSQKAIPYYYEVNAGTPRLYETWRYDLKKQGKEKQNLSYHADLYANPADDFVLNPLGYDLEPYNFLRVEGIVGKPYQEVLAAMNQYIRQQRLPFDVVALSTGNEPLQIEMDMADFECHAADLEVLYDVQRTEFRCLISEMKDNRRFDVLVGLFPANLAQVTNEAYAEIRRVVDAFDFTDADSVECKVRILIGLITVYRRRLEKLRSNFLFSNYTRNNPGIQHKAGVPVGGTFVIVYHGNIKSYYSPRDTIGIREAVAERPTRVNATAEALPENEVIVKTASGDANVLGLSEKMLSEISVLPAGIREELVKVLGDRLAGIFNQNEDVGIEAGTVFADFFLPYRCCTDCTPVQVVTPPKNDPLSATVSEPKCDENNKNFTVTITISGGTPPYTSDAGPVTGNTLTVTLTTGSTQNAGIKDAGGQEISVTIPAHTCGCDLPCDGLAERCFYPVWINKPAKGAMITQKSVEVAKLTVVDRENGTSFDIDFREEFQSIFAQFDDTSYAGAVRSLLKAINTKIREKTGGKNHFILGFDRTNDLMAIEHYICHDFTIELVWQYSVGRRVNITSSAMYNEKSWNIKNDLWSVEGAKFGCFALDKCADKEEELCKEPIKPESIRLSFDKAENEFHYKVESEVEPDFVLWIFETETPEYSNSKSGKFSSRLDSVNVKLVFVLGACFVIVEATVPNA
;
A
#
# COMPACT_ATOMS: atom_id res chain seq x y z
N MET A 1 23.06 43.26 21.26
CA MET A 1 23.59 44.21 22.24
C MET A 1 23.23 45.65 21.84
N TYR A 2 22.75 46.45 22.81
CA TYR A 2 22.60 47.91 22.69
C TYR A 2 23.87 48.60 23.22
N PRO A 3 24.22 49.81 22.72
CA PRO A 3 25.35 50.57 23.26
C PRO A 3 25.03 51.09 24.66
N HIS A 4 25.91 50.79 25.62
CA HIS A 4 25.99 51.45 26.92
C HIS A 4 26.60 52.86 26.75
N GLU A 5 27.64 52.99 25.92
CA GLU A 5 28.25 54.27 25.57
C GLU A 5 27.67 54.83 24.27
N SER A 6 26.72 55.76 24.40
CA SER A 6 26.09 56.46 23.27
C SER A 6 26.76 57.78 22.90
N THR A 7 27.78 58.19 23.66
CA THR A 7 28.57 59.41 23.45
C THR A 7 30.05 59.06 23.41
N TYR A 8 30.86 59.89 22.74
CA TYR A 8 32.31 59.76 22.71
C TYR A 8 32.95 61.11 23.03
N PRO A 9 34.14 61.13 23.65
CA PRO A 9 34.81 62.38 23.97
C PRO A 9 35.30 63.08 22.70
N PHE A 10 35.03 64.39 22.60
CA PHE A 10 35.57 65.25 21.56
C PHE A 10 36.65 66.15 22.18
N PHE A 11 37.90 66.03 21.70
CA PHE A 11 39.04 66.76 22.27
C PHE A 11 39.17 68.17 21.67
N GLU A 12 39.14 69.19 22.53
CA GLU A 12 39.31 70.59 22.13
C GLU A 12 40.75 71.08 22.29
N ALA A 13 41.13 72.11 21.52
CA ALA A 13 42.46 72.69 21.61
C ALA A 13 42.73 73.27 23.02
N ASN A 14 43.90 72.98 23.57
CA ASN A 14 44.34 73.36 24.93
C ASN A 14 43.58 72.67 26.09
N GLN A 15 42.80 71.61 25.82
CA GLN A 15 42.18 70.79 26.87
C GLN A 15 43.24 70.02 27.67
N VAL A 16 43.04 69.93 29.00
CA VAL A 16 43.83 69.05 29.87
C VAL A 16 43.13 67.68 29.92
N LEU A 17 43.81 66.64 29.43
CA LEU A 17 43.27 65.27 29.39
C LEU A 17 43.31 64.62 30.77
N LYS A 18 42.18 64.06 31.20
CA LYS A 18 42.05 63.20 32.37
C LYS A 18 42.08 61.73 31.96
N LYS A 19 42.34 60.85 32.93
CA LYS A 19 42.26 59.39 32.71
C LYS A 19 40.89 58.96 32.16
N ASP A 20 39.82 59.60 32.63
CA ASP A 20 38.44 59.26 32.25
C ASP A 20 38.20 59.62 30.78
N ASP A 21 38.78 60.72 30.27
CA ASP A 21 38.64 61.10 28.86
C ASP A 21 39.24 60.05 27.90
N LEU A 22 40.32 59.39 28.31
CA LEU A 22 40.99 58.35 27.51
C LEU A 22 40.34 56.97 27.67
N ASN A 23 39.91 56.63 28.89
CA ASN A 23 39.22 55.37 29.15
C ASN A 23 37.86 55.34 28.47
N ASN A 24 37.07 56.42 28.54
CA ASN A 24 35.77 56.51 27.88
C ASN A 24 35.90 56.39 26.35
N LEU A 25 36.98 56.94 25.75
CA LEU A 25 37.26 56.76 24.32
C LEU A 25 37.53 55.29 23.99
N PHE A 26 38.34 54.62 24.80
CA PHE A 26 38.64 53.19 24.63
C PHE A 26 37.39 52.34 24.78
N GLU A 27 36.60 52.57 25.85
CA GLU A 27 35.36 51.85 26.14
C GLU A 27 34.35 52.00 25.00
N TYR A 28 34.13 53.21 24.49
CA TYR A 28 33.29 53.44 23.31
C TYR A 28 33.78 52.63 22.10
N LEU A 29 35.07 52.70 21.76
CA LEU A 29 35.62 52.00 20.59
C LEU A 29 35.62 50.48 20.75
N ASP A 30 35.92 49.96 21.94
CA ASP A 30 35.87 48.54 22.26
C ASP A 30 34.43 48.01 22.17
N GLU A 31 33.47 48.75 22.74
CA GLU A 31 32.06 48.39 22.67
C GLU A 31 31.54 48.36 21.23
N GLN A 32 31.85 49.35 20.39
CA GLN A 32 31.46 49.34 18.97
C GLN A 32 32.03 48.12 18.23
N ASN A 33 33.27 47.72 18.52
CA ASN A 33 33.88 46.52 17.94
C ASN A 33 33.21 45.23 18.42
N ARG A 34 32.89 45.15 19.72
CA ARG A 34 32.20 44.01 20.32
C ARG A 34 30.79 43.86 19.76
N MET A 35 30.04 44.95 19.65
CA MET A 35 28.72 44.99 19.00
C MET A 35 28.77 44.60 17.53
N THR A 36 29.81 45.02 16.80
CA THR A 36 30.01 44.61 15.39
C THR A 36 30.10 43.09 15.28
N ARG A 37 30.85 42.42 16.18
CA ARG A 37 30.94 40.95 16.19
C ARG A 37 29.59 40.32 16.54
N THR A 38 28.94 40.75 17.61
CA THR A 38 27.72 40.09 18.09
C THR A 38 26.52 40.32 17.17
N ASN A 39 26.30 41.56 16.69
CA ASN A 39 25.11 41.93 15.93
C ASN A 39 25.25 41.67 14.42
N LEU A 40 26.45 41.80 13.84
CA LEU A 40 26.66 41.59 12.39
C LEU A 40 27.27 40.24 12.04
N ILE A 41 27.99 39.58 12.96
CA ILE A 41 28.60 38.26 12.71
C ILE A 41 27.80 37.16 13.40
N GLY A 42 27.74 37.19 14.73
CA GLY A 42 27.07 36.18 15.54
C GLY A 42 27.80 35.90 16.85
N ILE A 43 27.27 34.96 17.62
CA ILE A 43 27.77 34.57 18.95
C ILE A 43 27.95 33.04 19.02
N GLY A 44 28.75 32.56 19.97
CA GLY A 44 29.08 31.14 20.14
C GLY A 44 30.38 30.72 19.45
N ILE A 45 30.65 29.42 19.45
CA ILE A 45 31.89 28.83 18.92
C ILE A 45 31.81 28.72 17.39
N VAL A 46 32.68 29.46 16.68
CA VAL A 46 32.70 29.55 15.20
C VAL A 46 33.33 28.32 14.57
N CYS A 47 34.50 27.89 15.06
CA CYS A 47 35.17 26.67 14.61
C CYS A 47 36.13 26.12 15.68
N GLY A 48 36.38 24.81 15.65
CA GLY A 48 37.24 24.13 16.63
C GLY A 48 36.70 24.25 18.05
N MET A 49 37.61 24.36 19.03
CA MET A 49 37.29 24.30 20.47
C MET A 49 36.53 23.03 20.84
N ASP A 50 36.81 21.94 20.13
CA ASP A 50 36.16 20.66 20.35
C ASP A 50 36.81 19.93 21.51
N VAL A 51 35.98 19.29 22.32
CA VAL A 51 36.40 18.45 23.45
C VAL A 51 36.58 17.03 22.92
N ILE A 52 37.78 16.49 23.05
CA ILE A 52 38.09 15.11 22.69
C ILE A 52 38.62 14.40 23.95
N PRO A 53 37.84 13.47 24.54
CA PRO A 53 38.32 12.62 25.62
C PRO A 53 39.44 11.71 25.12
N VAL A 54 40.59 11.71 25.79
CA VAL A 54 41.77 10.89 25.43
C VAL A 54 42.02 9.87 26.55
N ALA A 55 42.16 8.59 26.17
CA ALA A 55 42.43 7.52 27.13
C ALA A 55 43.89 7.57 27.64
N PRO A 56 44.16 7.27 28.92
CA PRO A 56 43.22 6.74 29.92
C PRO A 56 42.42 7.81 30.70
N ALA A 57 42.89 9.05 30.81
CA ALA A 57 42.19 10.16 31.48
C ALA A 57 42.81 11.53 31.14
N ALA A 58 42.66 11.98 29.89
CA ALA A 58 43.04 13.32 29.46
C ALA A 58 41.93 13.95 28.62
N ILE A 59 41.94 15.27 28.49
CA ILE A 59 41.03 16.03 27.62
C ILE A 59 41.88 16.80 26.63
N ARG A 60 41.62 16.63 25.34
CA ARG A 60 42.20 17.46 24.29
C ARG A 60 41.17 18.47 23.82
N ILE A 61 41.54 19.75 23.84
CA ILE A 61 40.75 20.85 23.29
C ILE A 61 41.41 21.26 21.98
N THR A 62 40.65 21.23 20.87
CA THR A 62 41.18 21.58 19.55
C THR A 62 41.39 23.10 19.38
N ARG A 63 42.31 23.48 18.49
CA ARG A 63 42.49 24.89 18.11
C ARG A 63 41.19 25.44 17.55
N GLY A 64 40.75 26.58 18.05
CA GLY A 64 39.49 27.17 17.59
C GLY A 64 39.27 28.61 18.02
N VAL A 65 38.15 29.15 17.54
CA VAL A 65 37.73 30.54 17.80
C VAL A 65 36.23 30.61 18.07
N GLY A 66 35.84 31.50 18.98
CA GLY A 66 34.45 31.75 19.34
C GLY A 66 34.22 33.20 19.79
N VAL A 67 32.95 33.60 19.87
CA VAL A 67 32.55 34.95 20.30
C VAL A 67 31.56 34.83 21.45
N THR A 68 31.83 35.46 22.60
CA THR A 68 30.88 35.48 23.73
C THR A 68 29.68 36.38 23.42
N SER A 69 28.60 36.31 24.20
CA SER A 69 27.42 37.19 23.99
C SER A 69 27.73 38.68 24.20
N GLU A 70 28.80 38.97 24.94
CA GLU A 70 29.32 40.32 25.12
C GLU A 70 30.29 40.76 24.01
N GLY A 71 30.69 39.87 23.09
CA GLY A 71 31.54 40.20 21.94
C GLY A 71 33.05 39.97 22.14
N TYR A 72 33.46 39.33 23.23
CA TYR A 72 34.86 38.91 23.40
C TYR A 72 35.19 37.81 22.38
N LEU A 73 36.27 38.03 21.63
CA LEU A 73 36.81 37.04 20.70
C LEU A 73 37.73 36.09 21.46
N VAL A 74 37.28 34.85 21.63
CA VAL A 74 38.00 33.79 22.32
C VAL A 74 38.77 33.00 21.28
N SER A 75 40.09 32.89 21.42
CA SER A 75 40.93 32.10 20.52
C SER A 75 41.90 31.26 21.35
N VAL A 76 41.88 29.94 21.13
CA VAL A 76 42.71 29.00 21.89
C VAL A 76 43.52 28.07 20.96
N PRO A 77 44.76 27.70 21.33
CA PRO A 77 45.53 26.68 20.62
C PRO A 77 44.99 25.26 20.92
N GLU A 78 45.44 24.28 20.13
CA GLU A 78 45.19 22.87 20.46
C GLU A 78 46.10 22.44 21.60
N VAL A 79 45.51 21.89 22.66
CA VAL A 79 46.24 21.47 23.86
C VAL A 79 45.58 20.25 24.48
N GLU A 80 46.39 19.31 24.94
CA GLU A 80 45.96 18.16 25.74
C GLU A 80 46.26 18.40 27.23
N TYR A 81 45.23 18.20 28.06
CA TYR A 81 45.27 18.38 29.50
C TYR A 81 45.14 17.04 30.20
N ALA A 82 46.10 16.71 31.05
CA ALA A 82 46.08 15.52 31.91
C ALA A 82 45.87 15.87 33.40
N ASN A 83 45.93 17.15 33.76
CA ASN A 83 45.87 17.62 35.15
C ASN A 83 44.94 18.83 35.29
N TYR A 84 44.47 19.04 36.51
CA TYR A 84 43.72 20.24 36.90
C TYR A 84 44.26 20.85 38.20
N SER A 85 44.01 22.13 38.42
CA SER A 85 44.24 22.82 39.69
C SER A 85 42.95 23.43 40.23
N ILE A 86 42.88 23.59 41.54
CA ILE A 86 41.79 24.29 42.21
C ILE A 86 41.95 25.80 41.93
N TYR A 87 40.96 26.42 41.30
CA TYR A 87 40.99 27.87 41.07
C TYR A 87 40.75 28.62 42.39
N PRO A 88 41.60 29.60 42.75
CA PRO A 88 41.53 30.26 44.05
C PRO A 88 40.32 31.22 44.14
N PRO A 89 39.59 31.25 45.28
CA PRO A 89 38.53 32.23 45.51
C PRO A 89 39.10 33.64 45.72
N ASN A 90 38.28 34.68 45.49
CA ASN A 90 38.58 36.10 45.76
C ASN A 90 39.78 36.69 44.99
N LYS A 91 39.97 36.30 43.72
CA LYS A 91 40.94 36.98 42.85
C LYS A 91 40.38 38.34 42.41
N ASP A 92 41.23 39.38 42.36
CA ASP A 92 40.84 40.72 41.89
C ASP A 92 40.59 40.68 40.37
N ILE A 93 39.33 40.54 39.99
CA ILE A 93 38.87 40.46 38.59
C ILE A 93 38.36 41.83 38.19
N PHE A 94 38.84 42.31 37.06
CA PHE A 94 38.35 43.54 36.47
C PHE A 94 36.95 43.33 35.90
N LEU A 95 35.98 44.00 36.52
CA LEU A 95 34.59 43.98 36.12
C LEU A 95 34.38 44.85 34.87
N GLY A 96 35.06 45.99 34.73
CA GLY A 96 34.79 46.94 33.64
C GLY A 96 33.45 47.63 33.82
N ASP A 97 33.04 48.44 32.84
CA ASP A 97 31.71 49.05 32.77
C ASP A 97 30.95 48.40 31.61
N ASP A 98 30.37 47.24 31.90
CA ASP A 98 29.72 46.42 30.89
C ASP A 98 28.54 45.62 31.45
N CYS A 99 27.83 44.95 30.55
CA CYS A 99 26.67 44.12 30.86
C CYS A 99 26.96 43.02 31.89
N TYR A 100 28.20 42.51 31.92
CA TYR A 100 28.66 41.57 32.94
C TYR A 100 28.68 42.19 34.34
N THR A 101 29.08 43.46 34.42
CA THR A 101 29.16 44.25 35.65
C THR A 101 27.80 44.64 36.19
N GLU A 102 26.86 45.03 35.32
CA GLU A 102 25.47 45.29 35.73
C GLU A 102 24.84 44.05 36.39
N LEU A 103 25.03 42.88 35.79
CA LEU A 103 24.57 41.61 36.35
C LEU A 103 25.25 41.28 37.68
N HIS A 104 26.55 41.57 37.81
CA HIS A 104 27.29 41.36 39.05
C HIS A 104 26.76 42.23 40.19
N GLN A 105 26.60 43.54 39.95
CA GLN A 105 26.09 44.49 40.93
C GLN A 105 24.67 44.16 41.37
N ALA A 106 23.84 43.63 40.46
CA ALA A 106 22.50 43.13 40.78
C ALA A 106 22.50 41.79 41.55
N GLY A 107 23.65 41.14 41.71
CA GLY A 107 23.75 39.80 42.30
C GLY A 107 23.16 38.70 41.42
N GLN A 108 23.10 38.91 40.11
CA GLN A 108 22.43 38.07 39.10
C GLN A 108 23.44 37.49 38.09
N ASN A 109 24.64 37.13 38.55
CA ASN A 109 25.65 36.45 37.72
C ASN A 109 26.30 35.30 38.49
N LYS A 110 25.72 34.08 38.44
CA LYS A 110 26.29 32.90 39.11
C LYS A 110 27.64 32.50 38.56
N MET A 111 27.88 32.66 37.25
CA MET A 111 29.20 32.36 36.69
C MET A 111 30.26 33.24 37.36
N HIS A 112 29.97 34.52 37.56
CA HIS A 112 30.85 35.40 38.32
C HIS A 112 30.98 35.00 39.79
N LYS A 113 29.87 34.70 40.48
CA LYS A 113 29.90 34.24 41.88
C LYS A 113 30.75 32.97 42.07
N LEU A 114 30.74 32.06 41.09
CA LEU A 114 31.60 30.87 41.08
C LEU A 114 33.08 31.24 40.91
N VAL A 115 33.39 32.23 40.07
CA VAL A 115 34.76 32.70 39.86
C VAL A 115 35.29 33.48 41.07
N GLU A 116 34.46 34.29 41.73
CA GLU A 116 34.86 35.01 42.96
C GLU A 116 34.83 34.12 44.22
N GLY A 117 34.19 32.95 44.17
CA GLY A 117 34.01 32.09 45.35
C GLY A 117 32.95 32.60 46.33
N LEU A 118 32.00 33.41 45.85
CA LEU A 118 30.91 34.00 46.63
C LEU A 118 29.60 33.18 46.61
N SER A 119 29.61 32.00 45.99
CA SER A 119 28.42 31.13 45.90
C SER A 119 28.06 30.55 47.28
N PRO A 120 26.76 30.48 47.67
CA PRO A 120 26.33 30.02 49.00
C PRO A 120 26.79 28.59 49.36
N ASP A 121 27.19 27.79 48.36
CA ASP A 121 27.64 26.40 48.54
C ASP A 121 29.16 26.18 48.25
N ASN A 122 29.93 27.26 48.05
CA ASN A 122 31.37 27.19 47.74
C ASN A 122 31.72 26.17 46.62
N ASN A 123 30.95 26.20 45.54
CA ASN A 123 31.11 25.29 44.40
C ASN A 123 32.42 25.58 43.65
N GLN A 124 33.37 24.66 43.81
CA GLN A 124 34.75 24.78 43.34
C GLN A 124 34.86 24.77 41.80
N LEU A 125 35.58 25.75 41.24
CA LEU A 125 36.04 25.72 39.85
C LEU A 125 37.39 24.98 39.76
N PHE A 126 37.52 24.16 38.72
CA PHE A 126 38.73 23.38 38.45
C PHE A 126 39.36 23.85 37.14
N GLU A 127 40.56 24.41 37.19
CA GLU A 127 41.30 24.88 36.02
C GLU A 127 42.08 23.73 35.36
N LEU A 128 41.92 23.54 34.06
CA LEU A 128 42.76 22.63 33.28
C LEU A 128 44.15 23.25 33.09
N VAL A 129 45.19 22.52 33.48
CA VAL A 129 46.57 23.01 33.46
C VAL A 129 47.47 22.14 32.58
N GLU A 130 48.40 22.79 31.89
CA GLU A 130 49.37 22.13 31.01
C GLU A 130 50.53 21.54 31.82
N GLY A 131 50.96 20.34 31.43
CA GLY A 131 52.01 19.60 32.14
C GLY A 131 51.57 19.18 33.55
N THR A 132 52.52 19.17 34.50
CA THR A 132 52.30 18.81 35.91
C THR A 132 52.84 19.91 36.84
N PRO A 133 52.21 21.10 36.91
CA PRO A 133 52.62 22.15 37.83
C PRO A 133 52.54 21.69 39.29
N ALA A 134 53.37 22.25 40.16
CA ALA A 134 53.34 21.96 41.60
C ALA A 134 51.96 22.30 42.18
N GLY A 135 51.31 21.32 42.84
CA GLY A 135 49.96 21.46 43.40
C GLY A 135 48.81 21.13 42.45
N SER A 136 49.09 20.62 41.25
CA SER A 136 48.07 20.08 40.33
C SER A 136 47.70 18.62 40.64
N THR A 137 46.48 18.22 40.28
CA THR A 137 45.92 16.88 40.48
C THR A 137 45.64 16.23 39.12
N ALA A 138 45.96 14.94 38.98
CA ALA A 138 45.70 14.18 37.76
C ALA A 138 44.20 13.98 37.50
N LEU A 139 43.79 14.07 36.24
CA LEU A 139 42.42 13.77 35.82
C LEU A 139 42.13 12.26 35.95
N THR A 140 40.88 11.93 36.26
CA THR A 140 40.38 10.54 36.28
C THR A 140 39.07 10.45 35.52
N ALA A 141 38.79 9.30 34.90
CA ALA A 141 37.54 9.10 34.17
C ALA A 141 36.30 9.32 35.06
N ALA A 142 36.35 8.90 36.33
CA ALA A 142 35.29 9.13 37.30
C ALA A 142 35.07 10.62 37.60
N PHE A 143 36.15 11.40 37.70
CA PHE A 143 36.04 12.85 37.89
C PHE A 143 35.40 13.54 36.69
N LEU A 144 35.78 13.14 35.47
CA LEU A 144 35.29 13.72 34.22
C LEU A 144 33.81 13.41 33.91
N ALA A 145 33.27 12.32 34.44
CA ALA A 145 31.89 11.88 34.18
C ALA A 145 30.80 12.93 34.52
N ASP A 146 31.07 13.76 35.52
CA ASP A 146 30.23 14.88 35.95
C ASP A 146 30.90 16.23 35.67
N LYS A 147 31.59 16.38 34.54
CA LYS A 147 32.21 17.67 34.19
C LYS A 147 31.80 18.16 32.82
N VAL A 148 31.68 19.48 32.72
CA VAL A 148 31.48 20.24 31.49
C VAL A 148 32.69 21.15 31.33
N VAL A 149 33.26 21.17 30.13
CA VAL A 149 34.39 22.02 29.77
C VAL A 149 33.85 23.39 29.35
N LEU A 150 34.42 24.46 29.92
CA LEU A 150 34.15 25.82 29.49
C LEU A 150 35.44 26.63 29.38
N ILE A 151 35.42 27.62 28.49
CA ILE A 151 36.43 28.68 28.45
C ILE A 151 35.83 29.93 29.08
N TYR A 152 36.54 30.53 30.01
CA TYR A 152 36.17 31.78 30.66
C TYR A 152 37.15 32.89 30.27
N VAL A 153 36.61 34.06 29.93
CA VAL A 153 37.34 35.28 29.61
C VAL A 153 37.58 36.04 30.92
N GLU A 154 38.76 35.84 31.50
CA GLU A 154 39.19 36.53 32.71
C GLU A 154 39.89 37.83 32.34
N LEU A 155 39.43 38.94 32.93
CA LEU A 155 40.11 40.23 32.88
C LEU A 155 40.79 40.44 34.24
N SER A 156 42.12 40.37 34.30
CA SER A 156 42.86 40.58 35.54
C SER A 156 43.53 41.96 35.54
N LYS A 157 43.29 42.76 36.57
CA LYS A 157 43.92 44.09 36.72
C LYS A 157 45.24 43.96 37.49
N ASN A 158 46.35 44.17 36.81
CA ASN A 158 47.68 44.13 37.39
C ASN A 158 48.16 45.57 37.64
N GLY A 159 48.33 45.96 38.91
CA GLY A 159 48.90 47.27 39.25
C GLY A 159 50.40 47.32 38.92
N LEU A 160 50.83 48.31 38.14
CA LEU A 160 52.23 48.48 37.72
C LEU A 160 53.03 49.34 38.73
N LYS A 161 52.63 49.35 40.00
CA LYS A 161 53.31 50.10 41.05
C LYS A 161 54.64 49.45 41.40
N ASN A 162 55.70 49.91 40.74
CA ASN A 162 57.08 49.59 41.09
C ASN A 162 57.60 50.62 42.08
N CYS A 163 57.18 50.51 43.35
CA CYS A 163 57.74 51.37 44.39
C CYS A 163 59.05 50.76 44.88
N SER A 164 60.15 51.37 44.44
CA SER A 164 61.47 51.17 45.04
C SER A 164 61.63 52.11 46.26
N PRO A 165 62.58 51.86 47.18
CA PRO A 165 62.78 52.71 48.36
C PRO A 165 63.03 54.21 48.04
N ASN A 166 63.45 54.52 46.82
CA ASN A 166 63.86 55.88 46.41
C ASN A 166 63.03 56.47 45.24
N SER A 167 62.05 55.74 44.70
CA SER A 167 61.10 56.24 43.71
C SER A 167 59.86 55.35 43.66
N CYS A 168 58.69 55.97 43.74
CA CYS A 168 57.38 55.33 43.57
C CYS A 168 56.71 56.00 42.37
N ASP A 169 57.13 55.60 41.18
CA ASP A 169 56.48 56.00 39.92
C ASP A 169 55.23 55.14 39.72
N ASP A 170 54.06 55.77 39.83
CA ASP A 170 52.80 55.11 39.52
C ASP A 170 52.66 54.96 38.00
N LYS A 171 52.96 53.75 37.49
CA LYS A 171 52.84 53.41 36.06
C LYS A 171 51.43 52.96 35.67
N GLY A 172 50.43 53.20 36.52
CA GLY A 172 49.04 52.83 36.26
C GLY A 172 48.76 51.35 36.50
N SER A 173 47.83 50.79 35.74
CA SER A 173 47.45 49.37 35.81
C SER A 173 47.25 48.80 34.41
N GLU A 174 47.58 47.54 34.23
CA GLU A 174 47.38 46.79 33.00
C GLU A 174 46.18 45.84 33.18
N ILE A 175 45.29 45.78 32.19
CA ILE A 175 44.23 44.77 32.12
C ILE A 175 44.71 43.65 31.20
N ALA A 176 44.99 42.48 31.77
CA ALA A 176 45.36 41.30 31.00
C ALA A 176 44.12 40.44 30.72
N VAL A 177 43.88 40.13 29.45
CA VAL A 177 42.82 39.22 29.00
C VAL A 177 43.35 37.79 28.94
N GLN A 178 42.72 36.87 29.66
CA GLN A 178 43.15 35.47 29.74
C GLN A 178 42.00 34.52 29.45
N PHE A 179 42.25 33.50 28.62
CA PHE A 179 41.30 32.45 28.31
C PHE A 179 41.57 31.24 29.21
N ARG A 180 40.85 31.19 30.34
CA ARG A 180 40.94 30.12 31.33
C ARG A 180 40.07 28.96 30.91
N ARG A 181 40.57 27.73 31.07
CA ARG A 181 39.83 26.50 30.73
C ARG A 181 39.38 25.87 32.04
N PHE A 182 38.09 25.86 32.29
CA PHE A 182 37.52 25.33 33.52
C PHE A 182 36.73 24.05 33.27
N LEU A 183 36.71 23.20 34.28
CA LEU A 183 35.75 22.12 34.45
C LEU A 183 34.76 22.54 35.54
N VAL A 184 33.48 22.49 35.20
CA VAL A 184 32.36 22.72 36.13
C VAL A 184 31.49 21.48 36.21
N THR A 185 30.81 21.28 37.35
CA THR A 185 29.83 20.19 37.46
C THR A 185 28.65 20.42 36.53
N LYS A 186 27.98 19.34 36.08
CA LYS A 186 26.79 19.46 35.21
C LYS A 186 25.70 20.31 35.88
N ALA A 187 25.47 20.09 37.18
CA ALA A 187 24.53 20.89 37.97
C ALA A 187 24.84 22.40 37.96
N ASN A 188 26.12 22.80 38.03
CA ASN A 188 26.48 24.21 37.94
C ASN A 188 26.30 24.77 36.52
N ALA A 189 26.64 23.98 35.49
CA ALA A 189 26.40 24.36 34.11
C ALA A 189 24.91 24.60 33.85
N ASP A 190 24.03 23.70 34.34
CA ASP A 190 22.57 23.84 34.23
C ASP A 190 22.07 25.10 34.95
N LEU A 191 22.61 25.41 36.14
CA LEU A 191 22.25 26.61 36.90
C LEU A 191 22.68 27.92 36.21
N ILE A 192 23.86 27.93 35.56
CA ILE A 192 24.34 29.09 34.79
C ILE A 192 23.44 29.31 33.57
N LYS A 193 23.12 28.25 32.83
CA LYS A 193 22.20 28.31 31.68
C LYS A 193 20.82 28.82 32.10
N LYS A 194 20.25 28.28 33.18
CA LYS A 194 18.93 28.69 33.69
C LYS A 194 18.85 30.17 34.06
N GLU A 195 19.88 30.69 34.72
CA GLU A 195 19.94 32.11 35.09
C GLU A 195 19.97 33.03 33.87
N ALA A 196 20.74 32.67 32.84
CA ALA A 196 20.75 33.42 31.59
C ALA A 196 19.35 33.53 30.97
N VAL A 197 18.57 32.45 30.98
CA VAL A 197 17.18 32.44 30.47
C VAL A 197 16.26 33.34 31.31
N GLU A 198 16.33 33.25 32.64
CA GLU A 198 15.52 34.07 33.55
C GLU A 198 15.76 35.58 33.36
N LEU A 199 17.01 35.99 33.08
CA LEU A 199 17.41 37.38 32.94
C LEU A 199 16.95 38.05 31.65
N ILE A 200 16.89 37.31 30.54
CA ILE A 200 16.52 37.86 29.23
C ILE A 200 15.02 38.19 29.17
N GLY A 201 14.23 37.76 30.18
CA GLY A 201 12.82 38.13 30.31
C GLY A 201 11.93 37.53 29.22
N ILE A 202 12.41 36.50 28.53
CA ILE A 202 11.62 35.75 27.57
C ILE A 202 10.63 34.89 28.38
N GLN A 203 9.44 35.44 28.65
CA GLN A 203 8.34 34.75 29.34
C GLN A 203 7.69 33.61 28.51
N SER A 204 8.33 33.17 27.43
CA SER A 204 7.96 31.96 26.71
C SER A 204 9.24 31.28 26.26
N GLU A 205 9.65 30.23 26.96
CA GLU A 205 10.39 29.06 26.42
C GLU A 205 10.93 29.23 24.98
N LEU A 206 11.91 30.11 24.80
CA LEU A 206 12.69 30.20 23.59
C LEU A 206 14.13 29.99 23.99
N ASP A 207 14.32 28.83 24.57
CA ASP A 207 15.61 28.20 24.66
C ASP A 207 16.09 27.97 23.22
N ILE A 208 17.25 28.53 22.89
CA ILE A 208 18.01 28.08 21.72
C ILE A 208 18.25 26.56 21.83
N GLU A 209 18.29 26.03 23.06
CA GLU A 209 18.23 24.60 23.37
C GLU A 209 16.92 23.95 22.93
N GLN A 210 15.75 24.56 23.11
CA GLN A 210 14.47 24.06 22.60
C GLN A 210 14.36 24.14 21.09
N ILE A 211 14.99 25.10 20.40
CA ILE A 211 15.03 25.06 18.92
C ILE A 211 15.96 23.91 18.44
N VAL A 212 17.02 23.61 19.20
CA VAL A 212 17.94 22.49 18.93
C VAL A 212 17.36 21.14 19.38
N GLU A 213 16.57 21.08 20.45
CA GLU A 213 15.86 19.92 20.99
C GLU A 213 14.52 19.68 20.28
N ALA A 214 13.86 20.71 19.74
CA ALA A 214 12.69 20.57 18.86
C ALA A 214 13.05 19.78 17.59
N LYS A 215 14.34 19.79 17.19
CA LYS A 215 14.88 18.90 16.15
C LYS A 215 14.75 17.42 16.53
N ILE A 216 14.77 17.11 17.83
CA ILE A 216 14.65 15.76 18.42
C ILE A 216 13.19 15.46 18.82
N LEU A 217 12.41 16.47 19.23
CA LEU A 217 11.08 16.31 19.83
C LEU A 217 9.90 16.31 18.84
N LEU A 218 10.04 16.86 17.63
CA LEU A 218 8.94 16.91 16.65
C LEU A 218 8.79 15.56 15.92
N PRO A 219 7.73 14.77 16.18
CA PRO A 219 7.59 13.44 15.59
C PRO A 219 7.30 13.52 14.10
N THR A 220 7.75 12.53 13.33
CA THR A 220 7.33 12.37 11.93
C THR A 220 5.90 11.86 11.89
N ILE A 221 5.00 12.60 11.22
CA ILE A 221 3.58 12.23 11.15
C ILE A 221 3.32 11.55 9.81
N ARG A 222 2.63 10.41 9.82
CA ARG A 222 2.27 9.67 8.59
C ARG A 222 0.79 9.34 8.59
N LEU A 223 0.12 9.67 7.48
CA LEU A 223 -1.27 9.28 7.24
C LEU A 223 -1.32 7.84 6.74
N LYS A 224 -2.24 7.03 7.26
CA LYS A 224 -2.46 5.68 6.73
C LYS A 224 -2.94 5.77 5.28
N ARG A 225 -2.41 4.91 4.43
CA ARG A 225 -2.88 4.76 3.05
C ARG A 225 -4.34 4.34 3.06
N PHE A 226 -5.16 4.97 2.23
CA PHE A 226 -6.52 4.50 1.97
C PHE A 226 -6.47 3.09 1.34
N ASP A 227 -7.13 2.13 1.98
CA ASP A 227 -7.24 0.76 1.50
C ASP A 227 -8.55 0.61 0.73
N VAL A 228 -8.45 0.45 -0.59
CA VAL A 228 -9.62 0.45 -1.47
C VAL A 228 -10.38 -0.86 -1.28
N PRO A 229 -11.68 -0.83 -0.88
CA PRO A 229 -12.45 -2.05 -0.65
C PRO A 229 -12.55 -2.94 -1.90
N ASN A 230 -12.51 -4.26 -1.69
CA ASN A 230 -12.60 -5.28 -2.73
C ASN A 230 -13.59 -6.42 -2.38
N SER A 231 -14.51 -6.17 -1.43
CA SER A 231 -15.60 -7.09 -1.06
C SER A 231 -16.61 -7.26 -2.20
N ASN A 232 -17.43 -8.30 -2.17
CA ASN A 232 -18.47 -8.50 -3.18
C ASN A 232 -19.87 -8.55 -2.55
N PRO A 233 -20.72 -7.53 -2.76
CA PRO A 233 -20.46 -6.27 -3.46
C PRO A 233 -19.63 -5.26 -2.64
N VAL A 234 -19.07 -4.24 -3.30
CA VAL A 234 -18.60 -3.00 -2.63
C VAL A 234 -19.70 -1.97 -2.76
N THR A 235 -20.20 -1.47 -1.64
CA THR A 235 -21.20 -0.40 -1.59
C THR A 235 -20.53 0.96 -1.37
N THR A 236 -21.27 2.05 -1.62
CA THR A 236 -20.82 3.41 -1.26
C THR A 236 -20.56 3.52 0.25
N GLY A 237 -21.38 2.87 1.07
CA GLY A 237 -21.19 2.82 2.53
C GLY A 237 -19.86 2.18 2.94
N ASP A 238 -19.43 1.11 2.27
CA ASP A 238 -18.15 0.45 2.54
C ASP A 238 -16.94 1.37 2.28
N ILE A 239 -17.00 2.18 1.22
CA ILE A 239 -15.96 3.16 0.89
C ILE A 239 -15.92 4.26 1.96
N ILE A 240 -17.08 4.76 2.42
CA ILE A 240 -17.16 5.73 3.52
C ILE A 240 -16.60 5.12 4.81
N ALA A 241 -16.93 3.87 5.12
CA ALA A 241 -16.44 3.17 6.30
C ALA A 241 -14.91 3.02 6.27
N ALA A 242 -14.32 2.75 5.09
CA ALA A 242 -12.87 2.72 4.91
C ALA A 242 -12.21 4.07 5.22
N TYR A 243 -12.81 5.20 4.82
CA TYR A 243 -12.31 6.54 5.20
C TYR A 243 -12.44 6.79 6.70
N ARG A 244 -13.58 6.46 7.30
CA ARG A 244 -13.83 6.61 8.75
C ARG A 244 -12.82 5.84 9.60
N LYS A 245 -12.37 4.67 9.14
CA LYS A 245 -11.34 3.86 9.82
C LYS A 245 -9.98 4.56 9.91
N ILE A 246 -9.68 5.48 8.99
CA ILE A 246 -8.43 6.24 8.97
C ILE A 246 -8.59 7.59 9.68
N LEU A 247 -9.69 8.29 9.38
CA LEU A 247 -10.01 9.63 9.86
C LEU A 247 -10.70 9.58 11.23
N THR A 248 -9.96 9.06 12.21
CA THR A 248 -10.44 8.96 13.59
C THR A 248 -10.18 10.26 14.35
N LYS A 249 -11.02 10.54 15.36
CA LYS A 249 -10.87 11.68 16.25
C LYS A 249 -9.49 11.70 16.90
N SER A 250 -8.99 10.55 17.36
CA SER A 250 -7.68 10.47 18.01
C SER A 250 -6.52 10.80 17.05
N PHE A 251 -6.61 10.38 15.79
CA PHE A 251 -5.59 10.75 14.81
C PHE A 251 -5.64 12.26 14.49
N ILE A 252 -6.83 12.82 14.23
CA ILE A 252 -6.96 14.24 13.83
C ILE A 252 -6.62 15.17 14.98
N GLU A 253 -7.16 14.93 16.16
CA GLU A 253 -7.04 15.83 17.31
C GLU A 253 -5.79 15.54 18.14
N ASP A 254 -5.66 14.31 18.65
CA ASP A 254 -4.62 13.99 19.61
C ASP A 254 -3.25 13.90 18.93
N THR A 255 -3.20 13.44 17.68
CA THR A 255 -1.96 13.29 16.92
C THR A 255 -1.67 14.49 16.05
N LEU A 256 -2.48 14.79 15.03
CA LEU A 256 -2.15 15.83 14.05
C LEU A 256 -2.22 17.23 14.67
N ARG A 257 -3.40 17.65 15.17
CA ARG A 257 -3.59 19.00 15.71
C ARG A 257 -2.62 19.31 16.85
N THR A 258 -2.44 18.40 17.81
CA THR A 258 -1.47 18.58 18.90
C THR A 258 -0.06 18.86 18.39
N ASN A 259 0.40 18.14 17.36
CA ASN A 259 1.73 18.36 16.81
C ASN A 259 1.83 19.61 15.92
N LEU A 260 0.74 20.04 15.28
CA LEU A 260 0.68 21.34 14.60
C LEU A 260 0.78 22.51 15.59
N VAL A 261 0.11 22.41 16.75
CA VAL A 261 0.20 23.41 17.83
C VAL A 261 1.63 23.45 18.39
N LYS A 262 2.21 22.30 18.73
CA LYS A 262 3.61 22.21 19.19
C LYS A 262 4.58 22.80 18.18
N LEU A 263 4.38 22.51 16.88
CA LEU A 263 5.20 23.07 15.81
C LEU A 263 5.13 24.61 15.80
N PHE A 264 3.94 25.19 15.99
CA PHE A 264 3.78 26.63 16.06
C PHE A 264 4.49 27.22 17.29
N GLU A 265 4.32 26.61 18.47
CA GLU A 265 4.93 27.05 19.73
C GLU A 265 6.45 27.08 19.64
N VAL A 266 7.07 26.07 19.02
CA VAL A 266 8.53 26.01 18.79
C VAL A 266 9.08 27.23 18.04
N TYR A 267 8.31 27.79 17.09
CA TYR A 267 8.76 28.91 16.26
C TYR A 267 8.04 30.23 16.60
N GLU A 268 7.26 30.30 17.68
CA GLU A 268 6.34 31.40 18.00
C GLU A 268 7.04 32.78 17.99
N ALA A 269 8.28 32.88 18.47
CA ALA A 269 9.05 34.15 18.43
C ALA A 269 9.27 34.71 17.02
N ILE A 270 9.39 33.86 16.01
CA ILE A 270 9.66 34.27 14.63
C ILE A 270 8.33 34.55 13.90
N LEU A 271 7.22 34.00 14.40
CA LEU A 271 5.89 34.05 13.79
C LEU A 271 5.04 35.25 14.23
N THR A 272 5.68 36.36 14.64
CA THR A 272 5.01 37.59 15.07
C THR A 272 3.84 37.98 14.15
N GLY A 273 2.64 38.09 14.73
CA GLY A 273 1.41 38.46 14.02
C GLY A 273 0.61 37.29 13.43
N LEU A 274 1.02 36.03 13.64
CA LEU A 274 0.21 34.85 13.32
C LEU A 274 -0.54 34.34 14.55
N ASP A 275 -1.74 33.82 14.34
CA ASP A 275 -2.64 33.37 15.41
C ASP A 275 -2.70 31.84 15.51
N LYS A 276 -2.16 31.29 16.60
CA LYS A 276 -2.18 29.84 16.87
C LYS A 276 -3.56 29.29 17.19
N THR A 277 -4.52 30.14 17.58
CA THR A 277 -5.87 29.70 17.95
C THR A 277 -6.63 29.10 16.78
N ILE A 278 -6.28 29.46 15.53
CA ILE A 278 -6.82 28.85 14.31
C ILE A 278 -6.58 27.33 14.30
N ILE A 279 -5.39 26.88 14.72
CA ILE A 279 -5.04 25.45 14.79
C ILE A 279 -5.76 24.80 15.97
N GLN A 280 -5.81 25.49 17.12
CA GLN A 280 -6.45 24.97 18.34
C GLN A 280 -7.96 24.75 18.15
N ASN A 281 -8.62 25.65 17.42
CA ASN A 281 -10.04 25.60 17.14
C ASN A 281 -10.39 24.67 15.97
N TRP A 282 -9.40 24.21 15.19
CA TRP A 282 -9.64 23.26 14.11
C TRP A 282 -10.06 21.90 14.68
N THR A 283 -11.28 21.51 14.32
CA THR A 283 -11.94 20.29 14.77
C THR A 283 -12.70 19.68 13.61
N GLY A 284 -12.78 18.35 13.55
CA GLY A 284 -13.69 17.66 12.66
C GLY A 284 -15.12 17.68 13.20
N VAL A 285 -16.09 17.35 12.34
CA VAL A 285 -17.43 16.95 12.78
C VAL A 285 -17.39 15.44 13.00
N TYR A 286 -17.76 14.96 14.19
CA TYR A 286 -17.63 13.54 14.56
C TYR A 286 -18.97 12.87 14.85
N ASP A 287 -19.01 11.57 14.62
CA ASP A 287 -20.01 10.63 15.13
C ASP A 287 -19.27 9.48 15.82
N GLY A 288 -19.40 9.44 17.15
CA GLY A 288 -18.52 8.62 18.00
C GLY A 288 -17.04 9.01 17.86
N LEU A 289 -16.22 8.06 17.39
CA LEU A 289 -14.77 8.20 17.23
C LEU A 289 -14.31 8.55 15.80
N SER A 290 -15.23 8.67 14.84
CA SER A 290 -14.90 8.91 13.41
C SER A 290 -15.57 10.16 12.87
N VAL A 291 -15.03 10.74 11.81
CA VAL A 291 -15.64 11.92 11.17
C VAL A 291 -16.99 11.61 10.49
N LYS A 292 -17.92 12.56 10.61
CA LYS A 292 -19.25 12.51 9.99
C LYS A 292 -19.48 13.73 9.13
N PHE A 293 -19.68 13.47 7.84
CA PHE A 293 -20.06 14.46 6.87
C PHE A 293 -21.49 14.23 6.39
N LEU A 294 -22.16 15.30 5.98
CA LEU A 294 -23.51 15.22 5.42
C LEU A 294 -23.51 14.53 4.06
N ARG A 295 -22.41 14.67 3.30
CA ARG A 295 -22.31 14.18 1.93
C ARG A 295 -21.13 13.21 1.79
N PRO A 296 -21.31 12.05 1.15
CA PRO A 296 -20.28 11.00 1.03
C PRO A 296 -18.97 11.43 0.38
N TYR A 297 -19.01 12.36 -0.57
CA TYR A 297 -17.81 12.82 -1.25
C TYR A 297 -16.94 13.75 -0.41
N GLU A 298 -17.43 14.27 0.72
CA GLU A 298 -16.62 15.15 1.57
C GLU A 298 -15.50 14.39 2.27
N TYR A 299 -15.64 13.06 2.43
CA TYR A 299 -14.65 12.19 3.05
C TYR A 299 -13.31 12.18 2.32
N GLN A 300 -13.33 12.12 0.98
CA GLN A 300 -12.10 12.07 0.20
C GLN A 300 -11.35 13.41 0.21
N TYR A 301 -12.08 14.52 0.11
CA TYR A 301 -11.47 15.85 0.18
C TYR A 301 -10.95 16.18 1.58
N PHE A 302 -11.60 15.65 2.62
CA PHE A 302 -11.10 15.80 3.98
C PHE A 302 -9.86 14.93 4.23
N TYR A 303 -9.81 13.72 3.64
CA TYR A 303 -8.59 12.91 3.63
C TYR A 303 -7.43 13.66 2.96
N ASP A 304 -7.68 14.30 1.82
CA ASP A 304 -6.69 15.10 1.11
C ASP A 304 -6.24 16.34 1.90
N LEU A 305 -7.16 17.07 2.56
CA LEU A 305 -6.80 18.16 3.48
C LEU A 305 -5.84 17.69 4.58
N VAL A 306 -6.16 16.58 5.23
CA VAL A 306 -5.29 16.00 6.27
C VAL A 306 -3.94 15.63 5.70
N SER A 307 -3.90 15.09 4.48
CA SER A 307 -2.65 14.83 3.77
C SER A 307 -1.87 16.11 3.47
N ASP A 308 -2.53 17.19 3.06
CA ASP A 308 -1.89 18.48 2.74
C ASP A 308 -1.30 19.15 3.97
N LEU A 309 -2.01 19.11 5.11
CA LEU A 309 -1.52 19.61 6.40
C LEU A 309 -0.27 18.85 6.86
N ILE A 310 -0.22 17.53 6.66
CA ILE A 310 0.97 16.72 6.98
C ILE A 310 2.14 17.07 6.04
N HIS A 311 1.92 17.21 4.72
CA HIS A 311 3.00 17.63 3.82
C HIS A 311 3.52 19.03 4.17
N ASN A 312 2.63 19.96 4.53
CA ASN A 312 3.02 21.29 4.96
C ASN A 312 3.79 21.27 6.30
N TYR A 313 3.39 20.43 7.25
CA TYR A 313 4.10 20.19 8.50
C TYR A 313 5.55 19.72 8.23
N GLU A 314 5.74 18.75 7.34
CA GLU A 314 7.07 18.25 7.00
C GLU A 314 7.92 19.31 6.26
N GLU A 315 7.31 20.16 5.41
CA GLU A 315 8.01 21.29 4.80
C GLU A 315 8.48 22.32 5.84
N ILE A 316 7.61 22.68 6.80
CA ILE A 316 7.98 23.59 7.90
C ILE A 316 9.09 22.97 8.75
N LYS A 317 8.97 21.68 9.10
CA LYS A 317 9.99 20.95 9.86
C LYS A 317 11.33 20.95 9.14
N ALA A 318 11.34 20.67 7.83
CA ALA A 318 12.55 20.70 7.02
C ALA A 318 13.17 22.11 6.95
N LYS A 319 12.34 23.14 6.73
CA LYS A 319 12.82 24.52 6.60
C LYS A 319 13.27 25.14 7.91
N GLY A 320 12.56 24.86 9.01
CA GLY A 320 12.87 25.37 10.33
C GLY A 320 14.25 24.96 10.83
N LEU A 321 14.80 23.83 10.35
CA LEU A 321 16.17 23.41 10.62
C LEU A 321 17.23 24.40 10.12
N GLU A 322 16.91 25.19 9.09
CA GLU A 322 17.82 26.16 8.48
C GLU A 322 17.80 27.52 9.19
N VAL A 323 16.78 27.83 9.99
CA VAL A 323 16.56 29.15 10.60
C VAL A 323 17.05 29.15 12.05
N LEU A 324 18.34 29.45 12.24
CA LEU A 324 18.94 29.69 13.55
C LEU A 324 19.79 30.95 13.45
N ALA A 325 19.19 32.12 13.69
CA ALA A 325 19.91 33.39 13.66
C ALA A 325 19.37 34.39 14.70
N LEU A 326 20.26 35.18 15.29
CA LEU A 326 19.94 36.21 16.28
C LEU A 326 20.41 37.58 15.78
N CYS A 327 19.48 38.52 15.58
CA CYS A 327 19.80 39.85 15.05
C CYS A 327 20.45 40.77 16.08
N ASN A 328 20.01 40.67 17.33
CA ASN A 328 20.41 41.55 18.41
C ASN A 328 20.51 40.71 19.69
N PRO A 329 21.52 39.82 19.80
CA PRO A 329 21.63 38.93 20.95
C PRO A 329 21.80 39.73 22.24
N ASP A 330 21.18 39.25 23.32
CA ASP A 330 21.32 39.85 24.64
C ASP A 330 22.71 39.54 25.20
N CYS A 331 23.41 40.57 25.70
CA CYS A 331 24.75 40.44 26.24
C CYS A 331 24.80 39.52 27.48
N ARG A 332 23.68 39.33 28.18
CA ARG A 332 23.54 38.54 29.42
C ARG A 332 23.52 37.03 29.21
N MET A 333 23.44 36.54 27.96
CA MET A 333 23.33 35.11 27.66
C MET A 333 24.53 34.28 28.16
N PHE A 334 25.74 34.62 27.73
CA PHE A 334 27.00 34.01 28.13
C PHE A 334 28.14 35.04 28.02
N PRO A 335 28.12 36.10 28.85
CA PRO A 335 28.91 37.31 28.63
C PRO A 335 30.42 37.06 28.55
N ARG A 336 30.97 36.27 29.48
CA ARG A 336 32.41 35.97 29.55
C ARG A 336 32.75 34.49 29.50
N HIS A 337 31.88 33.64 28.98
CA HIS A 337 32.17 32.21 28.90
C HIS A 337 31.68 31.56 27.61
N LEU A 338 32.35 30.50 27.21
CA LEU A 338 31.93 29.58 26.17
C LEU A 338 31.91 28.15 26.72
N PHE A 339 30.77 27.47 26.71
CA PHE A 339 30.71 26.04 27.00
C PHE A 339 31.08 25.23 25.76
N LEU A 340 32.05 24.33 25.90
CA LEU A 340 32.60 23.53 24.80
C LEU A 340 31.91 22.16 24.70
N GLY A 341 31.41 21.63 25.82
CA GLY A 341 30.66 20.38 25.88
C GLY A 341 30.97 19.57 27.14
N ALA A 342 30.26 18.46 27.34
CA ALA A 342 30.57 17.50 28.38
C ALA A 342 31.98 16.92 28.20
N ALA A 343 32.73 16.78 29.29
CA ALA A 343 34.12 16.30 29.29
C ALA A 343 34.27 14.84 28.81
N THR A 344 33.18 14.09 28.72
CA THR A 344 33.13 12.70 28.27
C THR A 344 32.66 12.52 26.83
N VAL A 345 32.28 13.59 26.14
CA VAL A 345 31.73 13.52 24.77
C VAL A 345 32.77 14.03 23.78
N ASP A 346 33.06 13.24 22.75
CA ASP A 346 33.82 13.73 21.59
C ASP A 346 32.91 14.63 20.74
N THR A 347 33.12 15.94 20.86
CA THR A 347 32.29 16.94 20.16
C THR A 347 32.64 17.12 18.69
N THR A 348 33.70 16.47 18.19
CA THR A 348 33.99 16.44 16.74
C THR A 348 33.04 15.50 16.00
N GLN A 349 32.52 14.50 16.69
CA GLN A 349 31.64 13.47 16.12
C GLN A 349 30.19 13.61 16.59
N ASN A 350 29.98 14.12 17.80
CA ASN A 350 28.68 14.14 18.45
C ASN A 350 28.26 15.57 18.79
N ARG A 351 26.97 15.86 18.63
CA ARG A 351 26.40 17.05 19.25
C ARG A 351 26.26 16.83 20.76
N ASP A 352 26.78 17.78 21.52
CA ASP A 352 26.60 17.86 22.96
C ASP A 352 25.64 19.02 23.34
N VAL A 353 24.82 18.81 24.36
CA VAL A 353 23.82 19.77 24.86
C VAL A 353 24.44 20.95 25.60
N TYR A 354 25.63 20.79 26.19
CA TYR A 354 26.31 21.89 26.87
C TYR A 354 27.04 22.81 25.89
N ARG A 355 27.37 22.32 24.69
CA ARG A 355 28.17 23.07 23.72
C ARG A 355 27.42 24.28 23.15
N GLN A 356 28.03 25.46 23.24
CA GLN A 356 27.50 26.69 22.64
C GLN A 356 27.93 26.81 21.17
N TYR A 357 27.11 26.21 20.30
CA TYR A 357 27.28 26.30 18.84
C TYR A 357 27.16 27.74 18.34
N PHE A 358 27.76 28.00 17.19
CA PHE A 358 27.64 29.30 16.53
C PHE A 358 26.19 29.62 16.17
N ILE A 359 25.75 30.82 16.53
CA ILE A 359 24.48 31.42 16.14
C ILE A 359 24.79 32.64 15.28
N PRO A 360 24.60 32.56 13.95
CA PRO A 360 24.90 33.67 13.05
C PRO A 360 23.92 34.85 13.23
N SER A 361 24.37 36.03 12.81
CA SER A 361 23.48 37.16 12.54
C SER A 361 22.62 36.88 11.29
N PRO A 362 21.36 37.36 11.22
CA PRO A 362 20.49 37.14 10.06
C PRO A 362 21.03 37.68 8.72
N ILE A 363 22.03 38.57 8.77
CA ILE A 363 22.72 39.09 7.59
C ILE A 363 23.65 38.04 6.95
N ILE A 364 24.10 37.05 7.72
CA ILE A 364 24.98 35.97 7.27
C ILE A 364 24.15 34.76 6.84
N GLY A 365 24.51 34.12 5.72
CA GLY A 365 24.01 32.78 5.38
C GLY A 365 22.55 32.68 4.94
N ASN A 366 21.96 33.74 4.36
CA ASN A 366 20.59 33.74 3.81
C ASN A 366 19.49 33.48 4.86
N GLN A 367 19.80 33.66 6.14
CA GLN A 367 18.93 33.38 7.28
C GLN A 367 17.64 34.21 7.25
N LYS A 368 17.71 35.48 6.81
CA LYS A 368 16.52 36.31 6.57
C LYS A 368 15.56 35.68 5.55
N LYS A 369 16.08 35.17 4.41
CA LYS A 369 15.26 34.46 3.41
C LYS A 369 14.62 33.22 4.04
N ALA A 370 15.39 32.45 4.79
CA ALA A 370 14.92 31.23 5.42
C ALA A 370 13.81 31.51 6.46
N GLY A 371 13.95 32.58 7.26
CA GLY A 371 12.92 33.02 8.20
C GLY A 371 11.64 33.56 7.53
N GLU A 372 11.78 34.32 6.44
CA GLU A 372 10.63 34.77 5.63
C GLU A 372 9.88 33.60 4.99
N GLU A 373 10.62 32.61 4.47
CA GLU A 373 10.06 31.38 3.91
C GLU A 373 9.33 30.56 4.97
N LEU A 374 9.93 30.38 6.15
CA LEU A 374 9.31 29.72 7.28
C LEU A 374 7.99 30.40 7.67
N LYS A 375 8.00 31.74 7.81
CA LYS A 375 6.80 32.52 8.12
C LYS A 375 5.72 32.36 7.05
N LEU A 376 6.09 32.29 5.77
CA LEU A 376 5.15 32.04 4.68
C LEU A 376 4.52 30.65 4.77
N LEU A 377 5.30 29.61 5.08
CA LEU A 377 4.80 28.24 5.22
C LEU A 377 3.82 28.10 6.40
N PHE A 378 4.08 28.77 7.51
CA PHE A 378 3.11 28.88 8.61
C PHE A 378 1.85 29.64 8.19
N THR A 379 1.99 30.75 7.48
CA THR A 379 0.85 31.51 6.94
C THR A 379 0.01 30.64 6.00
N ARG A 380 0.66 29.83 5.15
CA ARG A 380 0.00 28.84 4.29
C ARG A 380 -0.74 27.81 5.12
N MET A 381 -0.13 27.25 6.17
CA MET A 381 -0.78 26.27 7.06
C MET A 381 -2.12 26.76 7.60
N LEU A 382 -2.13 27.99 8.13
CA LEU A 382 -3.33 28.63 8.66
C LEU A 382 -4.36 28.85 7.55
N ALA A 383 -3.90 29.30 6.37
CA ALA A 383 -4.76 29.45 5.20
C ALA A 383 -5.35 28.11 4.71
N LEU A 384 -4.62 26.98 4.76
CA LEU A 384 -5.18 25.67 4.40
C LEU A 384 -6.35 25.29 5.33
N ILE A 385 -6.24 25.61 6.63
CA ILE A 385 -7.30 25.34 7.61
C ILE A 385 -8.51 26.25 7.35
N GLU A 386 -8.29 27.56 7.22
CA GLU A 386 -9.37 28.54 7.08
C GLU A 386 -10.08 28.50 5.72
N ARG A 387 -9.33 28.21 4.65
CA ARG A 387 -9.82 28.30 3.26
C ARG A 387 -10.30 26.95 2.73
N TYR A 388 -10.28 25.89 3.55
CA TYR A 388 -10.86 24.61 3.19
C TYR A 388 -12.37 24.73 3.06
N LYS A 389 -12.86 24.61 1.83
CA LYS A 389 -14.29 24.66 1.53
C LYS A 389 -14.55 23.89 0.26
N ILE A 390 -15.31 22.81 0.39
CA ILE A 390 -15.73 21.99 -0.75
C ILE A 390 -16.86 22.76 -1.47
N PRO A 391 -16.68 23.22 -2.72
CA PRO A 391 -17.73 23.89 -3.45
C PRO A 391 -18.87 22.89 -3.75
N GLN A 392 -20.12 23.37 -3.74
CA GLN A 392 -21.24 22.53 -4.13
C GLN A 392 -21.17 22.21 -5.63
N PRO A 393 -21.47 20.98 -6.06
CA PRO A 393 -21.56 20.64 -7.48
C PRO A 393 -22.66 21.51 -8.13
N ALA A 394 -22.28 22.51 -8.91
CA ALA A 394 -23.23 23.32 -9.67
C ALA A 394 -23.48 22.66 -11.03
N ARG A 395 -24.71 22.19 -11.28
CA ARG A 395 -25.17 21.84 -12.63
C ARG A 395 -25.42 23.14 -13.41
N LEU A 396 -24.58 23.43 -14.40
CA LEU A 396 -24.81 24.52 -15.34
C LEU A 396 -25.41 23.94 -16.63
N GLU A 397 -26.73 24.02 -16.79
CA GLU A 397 -27.39 23.76 -18.07
C GLU A 397 -27.19 24.97 -19.01
N ILE A 398 -26.46 24.81 -20.11
CA ILE A 398 -26.36 25.84 -21.15
C ILE A 398 -26.62 25.23 -22.54
N LYS A 399 -27.81 25.52 -23.09
CA LYS A 399 -28.15 25.51 -24.53
C LYS A 399 -27.50 24.39 -25.38
N GLY A 400 -27.60 23.12 -24.94
CA GLY A 400 -27.26 21.96 -25.77
C GLY A 400 -25.79 21.80 -26.19
N ARG A 401 -24.83 22.43 -25.47
CA ARG A 401 -23.40 22.15 -25.62
C ARG A 401 -22.82 21.67 -24.30
N ILE A 402 -22.35 20.42 -24.26
CA ILE A 402 -21.66 19.85 -23.10
C ILE A 402 -20.20 20.31 -23.14
N LEU A 403 -19.94 21.47 -22.53
CA LEU A 403 -18.66 21.82 -21.95
C LEU A 403 -19.01 22.24 -20.53
N ASP A 404 -18.99 21.29 -19.61
CA ASP A 404 -19.20 21.62 -18.20
C ASP A 404 -18.03 22.51 -17.73
N ALA A 405 -18.32 23.79 -17.51
CA ALA A 405 -17.34 24.82 -17.15
C ALA A 405 -16.60 24.52 -15.83
N ASN A 406 -17.09 23.54 -15.06
CA ASN A 406 -16.60 23.18 -13.73
C ASN A 406 -15.88 21.82 -13.70
N ILE A 407 -15.45 21.26 -14.84
CA ILE A 407 -14.56 20.10 -14.85
C ILE A 407 -13.22 20.57 -15.40
N ARG A 408 -12.15 20.45 -14.60
CA ARG A 408 -10.81 20.93 -14.99
C ARG A 408 -9.76 19.87 -14.73
N ILE A 409 -8.78 19.83 -15.64
CA ILE A 409 -7.59 19.00 -15.50
C ILE A 409 -6.40 19.95 -15.30
N THR A 410 -5.75 19.84 -14.13
CA THR A 410 -4.64 20.73 -13.76
C THR A 410 -3.34 19.93 -13.65
N PRO A 411 -2.30 20.23 -14.44
CA PRO A 411 -0.99 19.60 -14.31
C PRO A 411 -0.38 19.82 -12.93
N SER A 412 0.20 18.77 -12.35
CA SER A 412 0.75 18.76 -11.00
C SER A 412 1.86 17.71 -10.86
N LYS A 413 2.30 17.47 -9.63
CA LYS A 413 3.37 16.54 -9.30
C LYS A 413 2.92 15.47 -8.29
N LEU A 414 3.31 14.23 -8.54
CA LEU A 414 3.12 13.06 -7.68
C LEU A 414 4.48 12.51 -7.22
N GLY A 415 4.53 11.98 -5.99
CA GLY A 415 5.74 11.47 -5.34
C GLY A 415 6.21 12.37 -4.20
N ASP A 416 7.52 12.33 -3.91
CA ASP A 416 8.18 13.07 -2.82
C ASP A 416 8.47 14.54 -3.18
N TRP A 417 7.48 15.19 -3.81
CA TRP A 417 7.53 16.61 -4.10
C TRP A 417 6.90 17.42 -2.96
N PRO A 418 7.50 18.54 -2.53
CA PRO A 418 6.89 19.46 -1.58
C PRO A 418 5.51 19.92 -2.04
N LEU A 419 4.59 20.18 -1.11
CA LEU A 419 3.26 20.75 -1.40
C LEU A 419 3.41 22.08 -2.15
N SER A 420 4.43 22.88 -1.82
CA SER A 420 4.79 24.12 -2.53
C SER A 420 4.99 23.97 -4.05
N GLN A 421 5.25 22.76 -4.55
CA GLN A 421 5.46 22.47 -5.98
C GLN A 421 4.28 21.77 -6.65
N LYS A 422 3.22 21.45 -5.91
CA LYS A 422 1.99 20.85 -6.43
C LYS A 422 1.00 21.94 -6.81
N ALA A 423 0.07 21.65 -7.72
CA ALA A 423 -1.02 22.57 -8.03
C ALA A 423 -1.99 22.71 -6.86
N ILE A 424 -2.61 23.89 -6.70
CA ILE A 424 -3.57 24.18 -5.63
C ILE A 424 -4.89 23.45 -5.91
N PRO A 425 -5.33 22.54 -5.00
CA PRO A 425 -6.53 21.73 -5.17
C PRO A 425 -7.86 22.50 -5.25
N TYR A 426 -8.88 21.81 -5.77
CA TYR A 426 -10.25 22.31 -5.93
C TYR A 426 -10.97 22.71 -4.63
N TYR A 427 -10.67 22.04 -3.51
CA TYR A 427 -11.36 22.23 -2.22
C TYR A 427 -10.85 23.43 -1.40
N TYR A 428 -10.16 24.38 -2.03
CA TYR A 428 -9.68 25.60 -1.39
C TYR A 428 -10.22 26.88 -2.04
N GLU A 429 -10.60 27.85 -1.22
CA GLU A 429 -10.89 29.21 -1.67
C GLU A 429 -9.59 30.00 -1.92
N VAL A 430 -9.18 30.12 -3.18
CA VAL A 430 -7.87 30.71 -3.54
C VAL A 430 -7.80 32.23 -3.41
N ASN A 431 -8.92 32.93 -3.56
CA ASN A 431 -8.98 34.41 -3.62
C ASN A 431 -9.53 35.05 -2.33
N ALA A 432 -9.83 34.24 -1.30
CA ALA A 432 -10.36 34.72 -0.03
C ALA A 432 -9.23 35.02 0.98
N GLY A 433 -9.41 36.05 1.80
CA GLY A 433 -8.46 36.46 2.84
C GLY A 433 -7.30 37.34 2.36
N THR A 434 -6.48 37.79 3.33
CA THR A 434 -5.28 38.59 3.10
C THR A 434 -4.15 38.07 4.00
N PRO A 435 -3.04 37.54 3.45
CA PRO A 435 -2.78 37.29 2.03
C PRO A 435 -3.66 36.17 1.46
N ARG A 436 -3.84 36.15 0.13
CA ARG A 436 -4.63 35.13 -0.57
C ARG A 436 -3.86 33.80 -0.60
N LEU A 437 -4.55 32.65 -0.71
CA LEU A 437 -3.87 31.34 -0.64
C LEU A 437 -2.82 31.15 -1.74
N TYR A 438 -3.08 31.60 -2.97
CA TYR A 438 -2.08 31.49 -4.05
C TYR A 438 -0.84 32.37 -3.81
N GLU A 439 -0.93 33.38 -2.92
CA GLU A 439 0.19 34.24 -2.52
C GLU A 439 1.07 33.60 -1.45
N THR A 440 0.54 32.61 -0.73
CA THR A 440 1.25 31.87 0.31
C THR A 440 1.68 30.48 -0.12
N TRP A 441 1.27 30.03 -1.32
CA TRP A 441 1.49 28.67 -1.77
C TRP A 441 2.97 28.31 -1.98
N ARG A 442 3.74 29.20 -2.62
CA ARG A 442 5.16 28.98 -2.96
C ARG A 442 6.00 30.23 -2.73
N TYR A 443 7.02 30.10 -1.87
CA TYR A 443 7.87 31.23 -1.46
C TYR A 443 8.67 31.85 -2.61
N ASP A 444 9.31 31.03 -3.46
CA ASP A 444 10.12 31.56 -4.56
C ASP A 444 9.31 32.41 -5.55
N LEU A 445 8.04 32.04 -5.80
CA LEU A 445 7.15 32.80 -6.66
C LEU A 445 6.70 34.09 -5.97
N LYS A 446 6.31 34.02 -4.69
CA LYS A 446 5.92 35.21 -3.92
C LYS A 446 7.05 36.24 -3.85
N LYS A 447 8.28 35.81 -3.61
CA LYS A 447 9.46 36.67 -3.56
C LYS A 447 9.73 37.36 -4.90
N GLN A 448 9.38 36.73 -6.02
CA GLN A 448 9.52 37.26 -7.37
C GLN A 448 8.31 38.11 -7.82
N GLY A 449 7.25 38.23 -7.01
CA GLY A 449 6.00 38.85 -7.44
C GLY A 449 5.22 38.03 -8.48
N LYS A 450 5.49 36.72 -8.55
CA LYS A 450 4.94 35.76 -9.52
C LYS A 450 4.00 34.75 -8.88
N GLU A 451 3.40 35.08 -7.73
CA GLU A 451 2.42 34.25 -7.02
C GLU A 451 1.27 33.72 -7.91
N LYS A 452 0.87 34.50 -8.93
CA LYS A 452 -0.18 34.13 -9.88
C LYS A 452 0.23 33.02 -10.85
N GLN A 453 1.49 32.58 -10.82
CA GLN A 453 2.00 31.45 -11.60
C GLN A 453 1.81 30.09 -10.91
N ASN A 454 1.26 30.06 -9.69
CA ASN A 454 0.83 28.82 -9.08
C ASN A 454 -0.34 28.23 -9.88
N LEU A 455 -0.20 27.01 -10.40
CA LEU A 455 -1.30 26.32 -11.07
C LEU A 455 -2.38 25.96 -10.05
N SER A 456 -3.64 26.11 -10.45
CA SER A 456 -4.78 25.81 -9.59
C SER A 456 -6.01 25.49 -10.42
N TYR A 457 -6.90 24.66 -9.87
CA TYR A 457 -8.25 24.53 -10.40
C TYR A 457 -8.94 25.91 -10.54
N HIS A 458 -8.79 26.79 -9.54
CA HIS A 458 -9.46 28.10 -9.46
C HIS A 458 -8.59 29.26 -9.98
N ALA A 459 -7.67 28.99 -10.92
CA ALA A 459 -6.75 29.99 -11.48
C ALA A 459 -7.48 31.19 -12.14
N ASP A 460 -8.68 30.99 -12.66
CA ASP A 460 -9.55 32.03 -13.21
C ASP A 460 -10.05 33.04 -12.17
N LEU A 461 -9.99 32.71 -10.88
CA LEU A 461 -10.32 33.62 -9.79
C LEU A 461 -9.14 34.50 -9.36
N TYR A 462 -7.96 34.34 -9.97
CA TYR A 462 -6.81 35.17 -9.66
C TYR A 462 -7.05 36.62 -10.10
N ALA A 463 -6.50 37.57 -9.35
CA ALA A 463 -6.65 38.98 -9.73
C ALA A 463 -5.98 39.28 -11.06
N ASN A 464 -6.69 39.93 -11.98
CA ASN A 464 -6.17 40.25 -13.31
C ASN A 464 -4.98 41.23 -13.28
N PRO A 465 -4.04 41.13 -14.25
CA PRO A 465 -3.91 40.04 -15.22
C PRO A 465 -3.24 38.79 -14.62
N ALA A 466 -3.67 37.61 -15.06
CA ALA A 466 -3.01 36.32 -14.82
C ALA A 466 -2.44 35.78 -16.15
N ASP A 467 -1.36 35.02 -16.08
CA ASP A 467 -0.70 34.48 -17.27
C ASP A 467 -1.56 33.39 -17.94
N ASP A 468 -1.63 33.37 -19.28
CA ASP A 468 -2.48 32.43 -20.02
C ASP A 468 -2.11 30.96 -19.77
N PHE A 469 -0.83 30.64 -19.56
CA PHE A 469 -0.39 29.27 -19.22
C PHE A 469 -0.88 28.79 -17.86
N VAL A 470 -1.33 29.69 -16.99
CA VAL A 470 -1.92 29.34 -15.70
C VAL A 470 -3.43 29.11 -15.85
N LEU A 471 -4.07 29.91 -16.71
CA LEU A 471 -5.50 29.80 -17.00
C LEU A 471 -5.81 28.58 -17.89
N ASN A 472 -4.93 28.29 -18.86
CA ASN A 472 -5.08 27.26 -19.88
C ASN A 472 -3.85 26.31 -19.92
N PRO A 473 -3.48 25.65 -18.81
CA PRO A 473 -2.19 24.95 -18.69
C PRO A 473 -2.02 23.76 -19.64
N LEU A 474 -3.13 23.15 -20.10
CA LEU A 474 -3.09 22.01 -21.03
C LEU A 474 -2.64 22.38 -22.46
N GLY A 475 -2.69 23.68 -22.82
CA GLY A 475 -2.18 24.17 -24.09
C GLY A 475 -0.66 24.39 -24.14
N TYR A 476 0.04 24.14 -23.01
CA TYR A 476 1.47 24.39 -22.83
C TYR A 476 2.22 23.08 -22.53
N ASP A 477 3.53 23.19 -22.29
CA ASP A 477 4.40 22.04 -22.05
C ASP A 477 4.00 21.26 -20.78
N LEU A 478 3.73 19.96 -20.98
CA LEU A 478 3.33 19.03 -19.93
C LEU A 478 4.51 18.18 -19.40
N GLU A 479 5.67 18.19 -20.06
CA GLU A 479 6.85 17.40 -19.66
C GLU A 479 7.28 17.61 -18.19
N PRO A 480 7.20 18.83 -17.60
CA PRO A 480 7.57 19.04 -16.20
C PRO A 480 6.64 18.38 -15.16
N TYR A 481 5.50 17.83 -15.59
CA TYR A 481 4.43 17.32 -14.73
C TYR A 481 4.24 15.82 -14.92
N ASN A 482 4.32 15.05 -13.84
CA ASN A 482 4.10 13.60 -13.85
C ASN A 482 2.69 13.22 -13.37
N PHE A 483 1.83 14.19 -13.07
CA PHE A 483 0.49 13.98 -12.54
C PHE A 483 -0.51 14.98 -13.12
N LEU A 484 -1.73 14.52 -13.37
CA LEU A 484 -2.84 15.34 -13.85
C LEU A 484 -3.97 15.26 -12.82
N ARG A 485 -4.23 16.36 -12.10
CA ARG A 485 -5.36 16.46 -11.17
C ARG A 485 -6.64 16.56 -11.99
N VAL A 486 -7.62 15.70 -11.72
CA VAL A 486 -8.92 15.70 -12.41
C VAL A 486 -9.97 16.04 -11.35
N GLU A 487 -10.48 17.27 -11.40
CA GLU A 487 -11.28 17.83 -10.31
C GLU A 487 -12.58 18.46 -10.82
N GLY A 488 -13.56 18.60 -9.92
CA GLY A 488 -14.89 19.13 -10.26
C GLY A 488 -15.84 18.11 -10.91
N ILE A 489 -15.50 16.82 -10.87
CA ILE A 489 -16.33 15.71 -11.39
C ILE A 489 -17.37 15.18 -10.40
N VAL A 490 -17.11 15.37 -9.10
CA VAL A 490 -17.89 14.72 -8.04
C VAL A 490 -19.23 15.41 -7.84
N GLY A 491 -20.30 14.62 -7.63
CA GLY A 491 -21.68 15.08 -7.53
C GLY A 491 -22.39 15.27 -8.87
N LYS A 492 -21.76 14.89 -9.99
CA LYS A 492 -22.31 14.99 -11.34
C LYS A 492 -22.72 13.61 -11.88
N PRO A 493 -23.61 13.54 -12.90
CA PRO A 493 -23.92 12.28 -13.57
C PRO A 493 -22.69 11.68 -14.25
N TYR A 494 -22.42 10.40 -14.03
CA TYR A 494 -21.21 9.74 -14.54
C TYR A 494 -21.10 9.76 -16.07
N GLN A 495 -22.24 9.73 -16.78
CA GLN A 495 -22.29 9.75 -18.25
C GLN A 495 -21.76 11.08 -18.80
N GLU A 496 -22.19 12.20 -18.22
CA GLU A 496 -21.73 13.53 -18.59
C GLU A 496 -20.24 13.71 -18.30
N VAL A 497 -19.79 13.23 -17.13
CA VAL A 497 -18.38 13.28 -16.72
C VAL A 497 -17.52 12.44 -17.67
N LEU A 498 -17.93 11.21 -17.99
CA LEU A 498 -17.20 10.31 -18.86
C LEU A 498 -17.10 10.88 -20.29
N ALA A 499 -18.20 11.42 -20.82
CA ALA A 499 -18.21 12.09 -22.11
C ALA A 499 -17.26 13.30 -22.14
N ALA A 500 -17.31 14.15 -21.11
CA ALA A 500 -16.42 15.30 -20.98
C ALA A 500 -14.94 14.88 -20.86
N MET A 501 -14.62 13.85 -20.06
CA MET A 501 -13.26 13.32 -19.94
C MET A 501 -12.73 12.80 -21.27
N ASN A 502 -13.51 11.98 -21.97
CA ASN A 502 -13.12 11.46 -23.28
C ASN A 502 -12.89 12.59 -24.30
N GLN A 503 -13.70 13.65 -24.24
CA GLN A 503 -13.49 14.84 -25.06
C GLN A 503 -12.17 15.55 -24.69
N TYR A 504 -11.89 15.79 -23.41
CA TYR A 504 -10.64 16.44 -22.97
C TYR A 504 -9.41 15.62 -23.37
N ILE A 505 -9.43 14.30 -23.16
CA ILE A 505 -8.34 13.40 -23.54
C ILE A 505 -8.06 13.48 -25.05
N ARG A 506 -9.09 13.44 -25.90
CA ARG A 506 -8.95 13.51 -27.36
C ARG A 506 -8.50 14.89 -27.84
N GLN A 507 -9.07 15.97 -27.31
CA GLN A 507 -8.79 17.35 -27.76
C GLN A 507 -7.40 17.83 -27.31
N GLN A 508 -7.02 17.54 -26.06
CA GLN A 508 -5.76 17.98 -25.46
C GLN A 508 -4.67 16.91 -25.51
N ARG A 509 -4.93 15.75 -26.14
CA ARG A 509 -4.00 14.62 -26.30
C ARG A 509 -3.40 14.14 -24.97
N LEU A 510 -4.23 14.03 -23.94
CA LEU A 510 -3.75 13.71 -22.59
C LEU A 510 -3.35 12.23 -22.48
N PRO A 511 -2.21 11.92 -21.85
CA PRO A 511 -1.62 10.58 -21.89
C PRO A 511 -2.17 9.61 -20.84
N PHE A 512 -3.49 9.56 -20.61
CA PHE A 512 -4.12 8.63 -19.65
C PHE A 512 -5.47 8.11 -20.18
N ASP A 513 -5.92 6.97 -19.65
CA ASP A 513 -7.23 6.37 -19.99
C ASP A 513 -8.26 6.65 -18.89
N VAL A 514 -9.56 6.60 -19.20
CA VAL A 514 -10.64 6.82 -18.22
C VAL A 514 -11.62 5.64 -18.20
N VAL A 515 -11.99 5.18 -17.01
CA VAL A 515 -12.98 4.12 -16.79
C VAL A 515 -14.01 4.57 -15.76
N ALA A 516 -15.29 4.26 -15.98
CA ALA A 516 -16.36 4.51 -15.00
C ALA A 516 -16.87 3.19 -14.42
N LEU A 517 -16.98 3.11 -13.09
CA LEU A 517 -17.33 1.90 -12.35
C LEU A 517 -18.48 2.13 -11.36
N SER A 518 -19.39 1.17 -11.28
CA SER A 518 -20.55 1.20 -10.39
C SER A 518 -20.28 0.52 -9.05
N THR A 519 -20.70 1.13 -7.94
CA THR A 519 -20.84 0.40 -6.66
C THR A 519 -22.11 -0.45 -6.63
N GLY A 520 -22.19 -1.42 -5.74
CA GLY A 520 -23.36 -2.30 -5.61
C GLY A 520 -23.20 -3.60 -6.40
N ASN A 521 -24.32 -4.21 -6.77
CA ASN A 521 -24.36 -5.54 -7.40
C ASN A 521 -24.91 -5.55 -8.84
N GLU A 522 -25.41 -4.41 -9.33
CA GLU A 522 -25.78 -4.23 -10.73
C GLU A 522 -25.19 -2.93 -11.28
N PRO A 523 -24.50 -2.96 -12.44
CA PRO A 523 -24.20 -1.73 -13.15
C PRO A 523 -25.53 -1.11 -13.61
N LEU A 524 -25.71 0.19 -13.37
CA LEU A 524 -26.85 0.94 -13.94
C LEU A 524 -26.91 0.67 -15.44
N GLN A 525 -28.11 0.36 -15.97
CA GLN A 525 -28.34 -0.01 -17.36
C GLN A 525 -27.60 0.95 -18.29
N ILE A 526 -26.40 0.55 -18.71
CA ILE A 526 -25.66 1.28 -19.72
C ILE A 526 -26.34 0.86 -21.02
N GLU A 527 -27.15 1.74 -21.61
CA GLU A 527 -27.38 1.72 -23.05
C GLU A 527 -26.03 1.99 -23.70
N MET A 528 -25.19 0.96 -23.77
CA MET A 528 -23.88 1.01 -24.39
C MET A 528 -24.10 1.13 -25.89
N ASP A 529 -23.42 2.08 -26.52
CA ASP A 529 -23.40 2.15 -27.98
C ASP A 529 -22.79 0.84 -28.51
N MET A 530 -23.60 0.08 -29.25
CA MET A 530 -23.26 -1.27 -29.70
C MET A 530 -22.07 -1.26 -30.69
N ALA A 531 -21.72 -0.09 -31.24
CA ALA A 531 -20.57 0.13 -32.10
C ALA A 531 -19.22 -0.09 -31.38
N ASP A 532 -19.11 0.24 -30.10
CA ASP A 532 -17.89 0.00 -29.30
C ASP A 532 -17.71 -1.49 -28.95
N PHE A 533 -18.77 -2.29 -29.10
CA PHE A 533 -18.80 -3.72 -28.77
C PHE A 533 -18.43 -4.64 -29.94
N GLU A 534 -18.40 -4.12 -31.16
CA GLU A 534 -18.09 -4.89 -32.37
C GLU A 534 -16.74 -5.60 -32.25
N CYS A 535 -15.73 -4.98 -31.63
CA CYS A 535 -14.41 -5.62 -31.49
C CYS A 535 -14.40 -6.86 -30.58
N HIS A 536 -15.26 -6.92 -29.57
CA HIS A 536 -15.32 -8.05 -28.63
C HIS A 536 -16.22 -9.21 -29.09
N ALA A 537 -16.97 -9.01 -30.17
CA ALA A 537 -17.90 -9.99 -30.70
C ALA A 537 -17.84 -10.14 -32.23
N ALA A 538 -16.84 -9.54 -32.90
CA ALA A 538 -16.68 -9.63 -34.35
C ALA A 538 -16.57 -11.09 -34.84
N ASP A 539 -15.94 -11.95 -34.05
CA ASP A 539 -15.89 -13.41 -34.28
C ASP A 539 -17.30 -14.02 -34.32
N LEU A 540 -18.16 -13.64 -33.37
CA LEU A 540 -19.53 -14.12 -33.27
C LEU A 540 -20.44 -13.50 -34.34
N GLU A 541 -20.22 -12.23 -34.70
CA GLU A 541 -20.98 -11.52 -35.73
C GLU A 541 -20.76 -12.17 -37.10
N VAL A 542 -19.51 -12.45 -37.46
CA VAL A 542 -19.18 -13.15 -38.72
C VAL A 542 -19.83 -14.54 -38.76
N LEU A 543 -19.76 -15.30 -37.67
CA LEU A 543 -20.40 -16.62 -37.59
C LEU A 543 -21.93 -16.52 -37.69
N TYR A 544 -22.52 -15.51 -37.05
CA TYR A 544 -23.95 -15.25 -37.09
C TYR A 544 -24.42 -14.91 -38.51
N ASP A 545 -23.70 -14.04 -39.22
CA ASP A 545 -24.01 -13.65 -40.59
C ASP A 545 -23.92 -14.81 -41.58
N VAL A 546 -22.88 -15.65 -41.46
CA VAL A 546 -22.74 -16.87 -42.28
C VAL A 546 -23.92 -17.80 -42.05
N GLN A 547 -24.22 -18.12 -40.78
CA GLN A 547 -25.31 -19.05 -40.45
C GLN A 547 -26.69 -18.49 -40.82
N ARG A 548 -26.90 -17.19 -40.69
CA ARG A 548 -28.14 -16.52 -41.04
C ARG A 548 -28.36 -16.48 -42.56
N THR A 549 -27.28 -16.31 -43.33
CA THR A 549 -27.33 -16.35 -44.79
C THR A 549 -27.62 -17.77 -45.28
N GLU A 550 -26.95 -18.77 -44.72
CA GLU A 550 -27.22 -20.19 -45.04
C GLU A 550 -28.65 -20.59 -44.69
N PHE A 551 -29.17 -20.16 -43.54
CA PHE A 551 -30.55 -20.37 -43.13
C PHE A 551 -31.56 -19.78 -44.14
N ARG A 552 -31.31 -18.55 -44.62
CA ARG A 552 -32.14 -17.90 -45.65
C ARG A 552 -32.10 -18.61 -47.00
N CYS A 553 -30.91 -19.02 -47.45
CA CYS A 553 -30.76 -19.78 -48.68
C CYS A 553 -31.52 -21.10 -48.61
N LEU A 554 -31.40 -21.82 -47.48
CA LEU A 554 -32.08 -23.08 -47.27
C LEU A 554 -33.62 -22.95 -47.35
N ILE A 555 -34.18 -21.89 -46.75
CA ILE A 555 -35.63 -21.61 -46.84
C ILE A 555 -36.05 -21.22 -48.26
N SER A 556 -35.20 -20.52 -49.02
CA SER A 556 -35.50 -20.10 -50.40
C SER A 556 -35.55 -21.26 -51.40
N GLU A 557 -34.88 -22.38 -51.10
CA GLU A 557 -34.86 -23.58 -51.94
C GLU A 557 -36.06 -24.52 -51.68
N MET A 558 -36.84 -24.28 -50.61
CA MET A 558 -38.00 -25.10 -50.25
C MET A 558 -39.23 -24.74 -51.11
N LYS A 559 -39.92 -25.77 -51.64
CA LYS A 559 -41.13 -25.60 -52.47
C LYS A 559 -42.35 -25.08 -51.68
N ASP A 560 -42.40 -25.29 -50.37
CA ASP A 560 -43.41 -24.76 -49.44
C ASP A 560 -42.72 -24.10 -48.24
N ASN A 561 -42.49 -22.78 -48.34
CA ASN A 561 -41.72 -21.99 -47.38
C ASN A 561 -42.59 -21.10 -46.46
N ARG A 562 -43.91 -21.04 -46.71
CA ARG A 562 -44.81 -20.09 -46.04
C ARG A 562 -44.87 -20.24 -44.51
N ARG A 563 -44.64 -21.46 -44.01
CA ARG A 563 -44.61 -21.75 -42.57
C ARG A 563 -43.29 -21.29 -41.92
N PHE A 564 -42.20 -21.21 -42.67
CA PHE A 564 -40.85 -20.87 -42.19
C PHE A 564 -40.49 -19.38 -42.36
N ASP A 565 -41.23 -18.63 -43.18
CA ASP A 565 -41.04 -17.18 -43.36
C ASP A 565 -41.12 -16.40 -42.03
N VAL A 566 -41.94 -16.88 -41.08
CA VAL A 566 -42.04 -16.31 -39.72
C VAL A 566 -40.71 -16.39 -38.98
N LEU A 567 -39.94 -17.46 -39.17
CA LEU A 567 -38.62 -17.63 -38.54
C LEU A 567 -37.55 -16.75 -39.21
N VAL A 568 -37.66 -16.47 -40.51
CA VAL A 568 -36.73 -15.56 -41.22
C VAL A 568 -36.86 -14.12 -40.70
N GLY A 569 -38.07 -13.70 -40.35
CA GLY A 569 -38.35 -12.39 -39.77
C GLY A 569 -37.98 -12.27 -38.28
N LEU A 570 -37.78 -13.39 -37.59
CA LEU A 570 -37.50 -13.46 -36.16
C LEU A 570 -36.03 -13.11 -35.81
N PHE A 571 -35.09 -13.42 -36.72
CA PHE A 571 -33.65 -13.22 -36.52
C PHE A 571 -33.17 -11.86 -37.07
N PRO A 572 -32.70 -10.94 -36.20
CA PRO A 572 -32.34 -9.57 -36.58
C PRO A 572 -31.18 -9.44 -37.58
N ALA A 573 -30.93 -8.21 -38.06
CA ALA A 573 -29.88 -7.92 -39.05
C ALA A 573 -28.47 -8.23 -38.58
N ASN A 574 -28.21 -8.05 -37.30
CA ASN A 574 -26.95 -8.22 -36.62
C ASN A 574 -27.21 -8.60 -35.16
N LEU A 575 -26.19 -9.12 -34.45
CA LEU A 575 -26.36 -9.51 -33.03
C LEU A 575 -26.66 -8.29 -32.14
N ALA A 576 -26.27 -7.09 -32.57
CA ALA A 576 -26.50 -5.86 -31.83
C ALA A 576 -28.00 -5.48 -31.67
N GLN A 577 -28.86 -5.96 -32.57
CA GLN A 577 -30.30 -5.73 -32.50
C GLN A 577 -31.04 -6.67 -31.55
N VAL A 578 -30.36 -7.63 -30.91
CA VAL A 578 -31.00 -8.65 -30.08
C VAL A 578 -31.18 -8.18 -28.61
N THR A 579 -32.24 -7.40 -28.34
CA THR A 579 -32.60 -6.95 -26.97
C THR A 579 -33.10 -8.09 -26.07
N ASN A 580 -33.10 -7.90 -24.74
CA ASN A 580 -33.54 -8.93 -23.78
C ASN A 580 -34.94 -9.48 -24.10
N GLU A 581 -35.84 -8.59 -24.48
CA GLU A 581 -37.20 -8.88 -24.91
C GLU A 581 -37.20 -9.65 -26.25
N ALA A 582 -36.37 -9.22 -27.21
CA ALA A 582 -36.27 -9.86 -28.52
C ALA A 582 -35.77 -11.32 -28.41
N TYR A 583 -34.78 -11.61 -27.56
CA TYR A 583 -34.31 -12.98 -27.34
C TYR A 583 -35.32 -13.84 -26.58
N ALA A 584 -36.01 -13.27 -25.59
CA ALA A 584 -37.08 -13.98 -24.90
C ALA A 584 -38.18 -14.37 -25.89
N GLU A 585 -38.55 -13.47 -26.81
CA GLU A 585 -39.51 -13.77 -27.86
C GLU A 585 -38.96 -14.74 -28.92
N ILE A 586 -37.69 -14.61 -29.35
CA ILE A 586 -37.03 -15.56 -30.25
C ILE A 586 -37.12 -16.97 -29.67
N ARG A 587 -36.76 -17.12 -28.40
CA ARG A 587 -36.78 -18.41 -27.70
C ARG A 587 -38.20 -18.94 -27.55
N ARG A 588 -39.15 -18.09 -27.16
CA ARG A 588 -40.57 -18.45 -27.04
C ARG A 588 -41.17 -18.94 -28.35
N VAL A 589 -40.88 -18.25 -29.46
CA VAL A 589 -41.41 -18.60 -30.78
C VAL A 589 -40.76 -19.88 -31.30
N VAL A 590 -39.45 -20.05 -31.14
CA VAL A 590 -38.74 -21.25 -31.59
C VAL A 590 -39.13 -22.48 -30.76
N ASP A 591 -39.27 -22.36 -29.44
CA ASP A 591 -39.69 -23.47 -28.57
C ASP A 591 -41.15 -23.90 -28.85
N ALA A 592 -41.97 -23.00 -29.40
CA ALA A 592 -43.35 -23.27 -29.83
C ALA A 592 -43.47 -23.67 -31.31
N PHE A 593 -42.38 -23.63 -32.08
CA PHE A 593 -42.40 -23.93 -33.51
C PHE A 593 -42.24 -25.44 -33.74
N ASP A 594 -43.09 -25.99 -34.59
CA ASP A 594 -43.12 -27.40 -34.93
C ASP A 594 -42.26 -27.66 -36.18
N PHE A 595 -41.12 -28.32 -35.99
CA PHE A 595 -40.10 -28.62 -37.00
C PHE A 595 -40.28 -30.00 -37.66
N THR A 596 -41.40 -30.68 -37.43
CA THR A 596 -41.67 -31.99 -38.05
C THR A 596 -41.44 -31.94 -39.57
N ASP A 597 -40.58 -32.84 -40.05
CA ASP A 597 -40.13 -32.97 -41.45
C ASP A 597 -39.11 -31.92 -41.99
N ALA A 598 -38.42 -31.16 -41.10
CA ALA A 598 -37.45 -30.13 -41.50
C ALA A 598 -36.16 -30.07 -40.65
N ASP A 599 -35.52 -31.21 -40.40
CA ASP A 599 -34.31 -31.35 -39.55
C ASP A 599 -33.16 -30.38 -39.89
N SER A 600 -32.97 -30.08 -41.19
CA SER A 600 -31.94 -29.15 -41.65
C SER A 600 -32.23 -27.69 -41.25
N VAL A 601 -33.52 -27.31 -41.20
CA VAL A 601 -33.98 -25.99 -40.74
C VAL A 601 -33.82 -25.89 -39.22
N GLU A 602 -34.24 -26.93 -38.48
CA GLU A 602 -34.12 -26.97 -37.02
C GLU A 602 -32.67 -26.84 -36.57
N CYS A 603 -31.74 -27.56 -37.22
CA CYS A 603 -30.32 -27.48 -36.92
C CYS A 603 -29.77 -26.05 -37.05
N LYS A 604 -30.12 -25.34 -38.13
CA LYS A 604 -29.69 -23.96 -38.37
C LYS A 604 -30.27 -22.96 -37.37
N VAL A 605 -31.55 -23.10 -37.03
CA VAL A 605 -32.23 -22.26 -36.03
C VAL A 605 -31.58 -22.43 -34.65
N ARG A 606 -31.25 -23.67 -34.24
CA ARG A 606 -30.56 -23.94 -32.97
C ARG A 606 -29.16 -23.34 -32.92
N ILE A 607 -28.41 -23.39 -34.03
CA ILE A 607 -27.08 -22.75 -34.12
C ILE A 607 -27.19 -21.22 -33.95
N LEU A 608 -28.16 -20.58 -34.61
CA LEU A 608 -28.39 -19.14 -34.48
C LEU A 608 -28.72 -18.72 -33.05
N ILE A 609 -29.57 -19.48 -32.34
CA ILE A 609 -29.88 -19.24 -30.92
C ILE A 609 -28.64 -19.45 -30.05
N GLY A 610 -27.85 -20.49 -30.34
CA GLY A 610 -26.58 -20.75 -29.66
C GLY A 610 -25.61 -19.57 -29.76
N LEU A 611 -25.45 -19.01 -30.96
CA LEU A 611 -24.61 -17.82 -31.19
C LEU A 611 -25.11 -16.60 -30.42
N ILE A 612 -26.41 -16.32 -30.45
CA ILE A 612 -27.03 -15.23 -29.67
C ILE A 612 -26.81 -15.43 -28.16
N THR A 613 -26.91 -16.68 -27.68
CA THR A 613 -26.70 -17.01 -26.26
C THR A 613 -25.26 -16.76 -25.83
N VAL A 614 -24.28 -17.19 -26.64
CA VAL A 614 -22.85 -16.97 -26.36
C VAL A 614 -22.52 -15.48 -26.38
N TYR A 615 -23.05 -14.74 -27.36
CA TYR A 615 -22.92 -13.28 -27.45
C TYR A 615 -23.40 -12.59 -26.17
N ARG A 616 -24.59 -12.97 -25.67
CA ARG A 616 -25.14 -12.43 -24.41
C ARG A 616 -24.32 -12.76 -23.19
N ARG A 617 -23.84 -13.99 -23.06
CA ARG A 617 -22.97 -14.39 -21.94
C ARG A 617 -21.68 -13.57 -21.94
N ARG A 618 -21.12 -13.27 -23.11
CA ARG A 618 -19.92 -12.42 -23.25
C ARG A 618 -20.24 -10.96 -22.88
N LEU A 619 -21.40 -10.45 -23.29
CA LEU A 619 -21.91 -9.12 -22.91
C LEU A 619 -22.11 -8.99 -21.40
N GLU A 620 -22.70 -9.98 -20.74
CA GLU A 620 -22.89 -10.01 -19.27
C GLU A 620 -21.57 -10.06 -18.50
N LYS A 621 -20.59 -10.84 -18.98
CA LYS A 621 -19.25 -10.88 -18.39
C LYS A 621 -18.51 -9.55 -18.52
N LEU A 622 -18.72 -8.83 -19.61
CA LEU A 622 -18.14 -7.49 -19.80
C LEU A 622 -18.86 -6.46 -18.94
N ARG A 623 -20.19 -6.52 -18.84
CA ARG A 623 -20.98 -5.69 -17.91
C ARG A 623 -20.52 -5.86 -16.46
N SER A 624 -20.20 -7.08 -16.03
CA SER A 624 -19.71 -7.33 -14.67
C SER A 624 -18.31 -6.76 -14.42
N ASN A 625 -17.49 -6.49 -15.45
CA ASN A 625 -16.21 -5.79 -15.29
C ASN A 625 -16.37 -4.30 -14.97
N PHE A 626 -17.53 -3.69 -15.26
CA PHE A 626 -17.86 -2.31 -14.87
C PHE A 626 -18.35 -2.19 -13.43
N LEU A 627 -18.43 -3.30 -12.68
CA LEU A 627 -18.63 -3.28 -11.23
C LEU A 627 -17.32 -2.97 -10.52
N PHE A 628 -17.36 -2.01 -9.60
CA PHE A 628 -16.20 -1.60 -8.82
C PHE A 628 -15.56 -2.77 -8.08
N SER A 629 -16.37 -3.65 -7.46
CA SER A 629 -15.89 -4.84 -6.73
C SER A 629 -15.06 -5.80 -7.61
N ASN A 630 -15.52 -6.06 -8.84
CA ASN A 630 -14.81 -6.96 -9.76
C ASN A 630 -13.56 -6.29 -10.32
N TYR A 631 -13.64 -4.99 -10.62
CA TYR A 631 -12.52 -4.24 -11.15
C TYR A 631 -11.38 -4.11 -10.13
N THR A 632 -11.66 -3.80 -8.86
CA THR A 632 -10.64 -3.67 -7.82
C THR A 632 -10.01 -5.02 -7.46
N ARG A 633 -10.75 -6.12 -7.55
CA ARG A 633 -10.21 -7.48 -7.39
C ARG A 633 -9.19 -7.83 -8.49
N ASN A 634 -9.49 -7.47 -9.73
CA ASN A 634 -8.60 -7.72 -10.86
C ASN A 634 -7.43 -6.72 -10.91
N ASN A 635 -7.57 -5.55 -10.29
CA ASN A 635 -6.59 -4.48 -10.27
C ASN A 635 -6.27 -4.03 -8.83
N PRO A 636 -5.48 -4.83 -8.06
CA PRO A 636 -5.18 -4.52 -6.66
C PRO A 636 -4.31 -3.26 -6.46
N GLY A 637 -3.78 -2.67 -7.55
CA GLY A 637 -2.95 -1.47 -7.53
C GLY A 637 -3.72 -0.15 -7.48
N ILE A 638 -5.05 -0.18 -7.36
CA ILE A 638 -5.91 1.00 -7.35
C ILE A 638 -5.67 1.88 -6.11
N GLN A 639 -5.60 3.19 -6.31
CA GLN A 639 -5.26 4.16 -5.25
C GLN A 639 -6.08 5.45 -5.39
N HIS A 640 -6.19 6.23 -4.30
CA HIS A 640 -6.87 7.53 -4.29
C HIS A 640 -5.87 8.69 -4.27
N LYS A 641 -5.94 9.61 -5.27
CA LYS A 641 -5.12 10.85 -5.35
C LYS A 641 -5.77 12.04 -6.09
N ALA A 642 -7.10 12.13 -6.23
CA ALA A 642 -7.77 13.26 -6.91
C ALA A 642 -7.22 13.54 -8.33
N GLY A 643 -6.87 12.48 -9.06
CA GLY A 643 -6.19 12.58 -10.36
C GLY A 643 -5.44 11.30 -10.76
N VAL A 644 -4.65 11.40 -11.82
CA VAL A 644 -4.00 10.26 -12.49
C VAL A 644 -2.55 10.58 -12.88
N PRO A 645 -1.60 9.65 -12.71
CA PRO A 645 -0.25 9.81 -13.25
C PRO A 645 -0.25 9.75 -14.77
N VAL A 646 0.75 10.38 -15.40
CA VAL A 646 0.98 10.26 -16.84
C VAL A 646 1.19 8.78 -17.20
N GLY A 647 0.42 8.25 -18.16
CA GLY A 647 0.44 6.83 -18.52
C GLY A 647 -0.42 5.93 -17.62
N GLY A 648 -1.22 6.47 -16.70
CA GLY A 648 -2.13 5.73 -15.84
C GLY A 648 -3.55 5.60 -16.40
N THR A 649 -4.44 4.99 -15.60
CA THR A 649 -5.90 4.97 -15.83
C THR A 649 -6.61 5.69 -14.69
N PHE A 650 -7.45 6.67 -15.04
CA PHE A 650 -8.32 7.38 -14.12
C PHE A 650 -9.64 6.63 -13.95
N VAL A 651 -10.06 6.40 -12.71
CA VAL A 651 -11.21 5.58 -12.36
C VAL A 651 -12.26 6.44 -11.69
N ILE A 652 -13.38 6.64 -12.38
CA ILE A 652 -14.57 7.33 -11.89
C ILE A 652 -15.47 6.33 -11.19
N VAL A 653 -15.87 6.58 -9.94
CA VAL A 653 -16.77 5.69 -9.19
C VAL A 653 -18.08 6.39 -8.91
N TYR A 654 -19.17 5.76 -9.38
CA TYR A 654 -20.52 6.27 -9.23
C TYR A 654 -21.39 5.36 -8.36
N HIS A 655 -22.38 5.97 -7.70
CA HIS A 655 -23.31 5.25 -6.85
C HIS A 655 -24.23 4.36 -7.70
N GLY A 656 -24.13 3.05 -7.52
CA GLY A 656 -25.04 2.06 -8.10
C GLY A 656 -25.99 1.44 -7.08
N ASN A 657 -27.06 0.82 -7.58
CA ASN A 657 -28.12 0.24 -6.77
C ASN A 657 -27.76 -1.17 -6.27
N ILE A 658 -28.38 -1.58 -5.17
CA ILE A 658 -28.37 -2.97 -4.71
C ILE A 658 -29.77 -3.54 -4.98
N LYS A 659 -29.89 -4.48 -5.94
CA LYS A 659 -31.12 -5.27 -6.07
C LYS A 659 -31.08 -6.45 -5.11
N SER A 660 -32.10 -6.53 -4.26
CA SER A 660 -32.33 -7.67 -3.40
C SER A 660 -32.94 -8.81 -4.21
N TYR A 661 -32.20 -9.92 -4.37
CA TYR A 661 -32.71 -11.13 -4.99
C TYR A 661 -33.55 -11.93 -3.98
N TYR A 662 -34.71 -11.40 -3.54
CA TYR A 662 -35.75 -12.22 -2.93
C TYR A 662 -36.78 -12.61 -4.00
N SER A 663 -36.89 -13.92 -4.24
CA SER A 663 -37.98 -14.51 -5.01
C SER A 663 -39.32 -14.28 -4.28
N PRO A 664 -40.37 -13.76 -4.94
CA PRO A 664 -41.70 -13.55 -4.34
C PRO A 664 -42.47 -14.82 -3.91
N ARG A 665 -41.86 -16.01 -3.90
CA ARG A 665 -42.58 -17.28 -3.65
C ARG A 665 -42.43 -17.88 -2.24
N ASP A 666 -41.57 -17.36 -1.37
CA ASP A 666 -41.35 -17.94 -0.02
C ASP A 666 -41.85 -17.10 1.17
N THR A 667 -42.68 -16.07 0.93
CA THR A 667 -43.34 -15.34 2.03
C THR A 667 -44.71 -15.92 2.36
N ILE A 668 -44.75 -16.90 3.26
CA ILE A 668 -45.92 -17.09 4.13
C ILE A 668 -45.80 -16.06 5.26
N GLY A 669 -46.68 -15.06 5.27
CA GLY A 669 -47.00 -14.31 6.49
C GLY A 669 -46.61 -12.82 6.59
N ILE A 670 -46.14 -12.14 5.54
CA ILE A 670 -45.85 -10.69 5.59
C ILE A 670 -46.68 -9.95 4.55
N ARG A 671 -48.00 -9.88 4.74
CA ARG A 671 -48.86 -9.09 3.84
C ARG A 671 -49.67 -7.96 4.47
N GLU A 672 -49.62 -7.74 5.79
CA GLU A 672 -50.48 -6.72 6.41
C GLU A 672 -49.82 -5.71 7.37
N ALA A 673 -48.51 -5.75 7.66
CA ALA A 673 -47.94 -4.88 8.70
C ALA A 673 -47.03 -3.72 8.24
N VAL A 674 -46.66 -3.60 6.96
CA VAL A 674 -45.67 -2.59 6.51
C VAL A 674 -46.17 -1.82 5.27
N ALA A 675 -47.44 -1.41 5.29
CA ALA A 675 -48.01 -0.62 4.20
C ALA A 675 -47.97 0.90 4.44
N GLU A 676 -47.61 1.41 5.62
CA GLU A 676 -47.64 2.85 5.87
C GLU A 676 -46.42 3.39 6.63
N ARG A 677 -45.59 4.15 5.89
CA ARG A 677 -44.53 5.10 6.30
C ARG A 677 -43.16 4.51 6.72
N PRO A 678 -42.06 4.96 6.10
CA PRO A 678 -40.72 4.60 6.53
C PRO A 678 -40.32 5.51 7.69
N THR A 679 -40.45 5.03 8.92
CA THR A 679 -39.87 5.71 10.09
C THR A 679 -38.77 4.85 10.71
N ARG A 680 -37.65 5.51 11.05
CA ARG A 680 -36.45 4.92 11.67
C ARG A 680 -36.82 4.01 12.85
N VAL A 681 -36.49 2.72 12.75
CA VAL A 681 -36.66 1.76 13.83
C VAL A 681 -35.35 1.66 14.61
N ASN A 682 -35.28 2.28 15.78
CA ASN A 682 -34.26 1.93 16.76
C ASN A 682 -34.80 0.75 17.58
N ALA A 683 -34.20 -0.44 17.41
CA ALA A 683 -34.56 -1.63 18.16
C ALA A 683 -33.58 -1.83 19.32
N THR A 684 -34.10 -1.99 20.54
CA THR A 684 -33.33 -2.40 21.72
C THR A 684 -34.00 -3.62 22.34
N ALA A 685 -33.23 -4.68 22.61
CA ALA A 685 -33.71 -5.88 23.27
C ALA A 685 -33.46 -5.79 24.77
N GLU A 686 -34.49 -5.98 25.59
CA GLU A 686 -34.39 -6.13 27.06
C GLU A 686 -34.92 -7.51 27.47
N ALA A 687 -34.27 -8.13 28.47
CA ALA A 687 -34.72 -9.38 29.06
C ALA A 687 -35.67 -9.11 30.24
N LEU A 688 -36.88 -9.68 30.21
CA LEU A 688 -37.83 -9.69 31.33
C LEU A 688 -37.84 -11.06 32.04
N PRO A 689 -38.31 -11.15 33.30
CA PRO A 689 -38.08 -12.31 34.17
C PRO A 689 -38.85 -13.60 33.81
N GLU A 690 -39.70 -13.62 32.79
CA GLU A 690 -40.38 -14.84 32.33
C GLU A 690 -40.37 -14.93 30.80
N ASN A 691 -39.50 -15.81 30.27
CA ASN A 691 -39.50 -16.46 28.94
C ASN A 691 -39.92 -15.72 27.65
N GLU A 692 -40.04 -14.39 27.64
CA GLU A 692 -40.29 -13.59 26.44
C GLU A 692 -39.14 -12.61 26.17
N VAL A 693 -38.65 -12.62 24.92
CA VAL A 693 -37.74 -11.60 24.38
C VAL A 693 -38.59 -10.72 23.45
N ILE A 694 -39.10 -9.60 23.97
CA ILE A 694 -39.89 -8.66 23.18
C ILE A 694 -38.97 -7.56 22.64
N VAL A 695 -38.95 -7.40 21.31
CA VAL A 695 -38.26 -6.26 20.68
C VAL A 695 -39.21 -5.06 20.72
N LYS A 696 -38.95 -4.12 21.64
CA LYS A 696 -39.72 -2.87 21.68
C LYS A 696 -39.35 -2.01 20.48
N THR A 697 -40.33 -1.72 19.64
CA THR A 697 -40.24 -0.64 18.66
C THR A 697 -41.03 0.56 19.16
N ALA A 698 -40.73 1.76 18.66
CA ALA A 698 -41.40 3.00 19.08
C ALA A 698 -42.92 3.03 18.82
N SER A 699 -43.49 2.02 18.13
CA SER A 699 -44.91 1.91 17.78
C SER A 699 -45.68 0.79 18.50
N GLY A 700 -45.14 0.21 19.57
CA GLY A 700 -45.79 -0.84 20.36
C GLY A 700 -45.30 -2.25 20.05
N ASP A 701 -45.68 -3.19 20.93
CA ASP A 701 -45.14 -4.55 20.99
C ASP A 701 -45.48 -5.36 19.72
N ALA A 702 -44.46 -5.75 18.95
CA ALA A 702 -44.61 -6.67 17.82
C ALA A 702 -43.65 -7.85 17.99
N ASN A 703 -44.18 -9.06 17.83
CA ASN A 703 -43.43 -10.31 17.96
C ASN A 703 -42.77 -10.64 16.60
N VAL A 704 -41.61 -10.04 16.33
CA VAL A 704 -41.02 -9.96 14.97
C VAL A 704 -40.18 -11.20 14.56
N LEU A 705 -39.90 -12.14 15.46
CA LEU A 705 -38.81 -13.09 15.21
C LEU A 705 -39.18 -14.41 14.54
N GLY A 706 -40.44 -14.81 14.43
CA GLY A 706 -40.81 -16.07 13.76
C GLY A 706 -40.01 -17.30 14.23
N LEU A 707 -39.45 -17.26 15.44
CA LEU A 707 -38.67 -18.35 16.02
C LEU A 707 -39.65 -19.44 16.42
N SER A 708 -39.40 -20.68 15.99
CA SER A 708 -40.22 -21.82 16.42
C SER A 708 -40.17 -21.98 17.94
N GLU A 709 -41.27 -22.40 18.58
CA GLU A 709 -41.36 -22.64 20.04
C GLU A 709 -40.21 -23.50 20.58
N LYS A 710 -39.70 -24.41 19.74
CA LYS A 710 -38.59 -25.30 20.07
C LYS A 710 -37.27 -24.54 20.29
N MET A 711 -37.01 -23.50 19.50
CA MET A 711 -35.80 -22.68 19.60
C MET A 711 -35.84 -21.76 20.81
N LEU A 712 -37.01 -21.24 21.15
CA LEU A 712 -37.24 -20.47 22.39
C LEU A 712 -37.06 -21.34 23.65
N SER A 713 -37.45 -22.62 23.57
CA SER A 713 -37.27 -23.59 24.65
C SER A 713 -35.81 -24.03 24.86
N GLU A 714 -34.95 -23.91 23.85
CA GLU A 714 -33.51 -24.22 23.97
C GLU A 714 -32.72 -23.02 24.51
N ILE A 715 -33.13 -21.79 24.17
CA ILE A 715 -32.53 -20.54 24.68
C ILE A 715 -32.88 -20.31 26.16
N SER A 716 -33.97 -20.88 26.67
CA SER A 716 -34.37 -20.77 28.09
C SER A 716 -33.58 -21.65 29.05
N VAL A 717 -32.83 -22.63 28.53
CA VAL A 717 -31.99 -23.54 29.34
C VAL A 717 -30.54 -23.03 29.45
N LEU A 718 -30.21 -21.93 28.77
CA LEU A 718 -28.87 -21.34 28.79
C LEU A 718 -28.62 -20.49 30.05
N PRO A 719 -27.40 -20.51 30.62
CA PRO A 719 -27.02 -19.63 31.72
C PRO A 719 -27.17 -18.15 31.34
N ALA A 720 -27.56 -17.31 32.30
CA ALA A 720 -27.92 -15.91 32.07
C ALA A 720 -26.88 -15.10 31.28
N GLY A 721 -25.59 -15.30 31.53
CA GLY A 721 -24.51 -14.61 30.80
C GLY A 721 -24.42 -14.98 29.31
N ILE A 722 -24.67 -16.24 28.94
CA ILE A 722 -24.68 -16.70 27.54
C ILE A 722 -25.95 -16.20 26.85
N ARG A 723 -27.07 -16.12 27.58
CA ARG A 723 -28.34 -15.60 27.07
C ARG A 723 -28.24 -14.11 26.74
N GLU A 724 -27.63 -13.31 27.61
CA GLU A 724 -27.36 -11.89 27.37
C GLU A 724 -26.43 -11.68 26.16
N GLU A 725 -25.40 -12.51 26.02
CA GLU A 725 -24.47 -12.46 24.89
C GLU A 725 -25.14 -12.87 23.56
N LEU A 726 -25.99 -13.89 23.58
CA LEU A 726 -26.78 -14.32 22.42
C LEU A 726 -27.79 -13.26 21.98
N VAL A 727 -28.47 -12.59 22.93
CA VAL A 727 -29.39 -11.48 22.67
C VAL A 727 -28.64 -10.28 22.08
N LYS A 728 -27.43 -9.99 22.58
CA LYS A 728 -26.57 -8.95 22.02
C LYS A 728 -26.11 -9.27 20.60
N VAL A 729 -25.67 -10.50 20.34
CA VAL A 729 -25.24 -10.97 19.02
C VAL A 729 -26.40 -10.99 18.02
N LEU A 730 -27.60 -11.38 18.45
CA LEU A 730 -28.81 -11.32 17.62
C LEU A 730 -29.21 -9.87 17.35
N GLY A 731 -29.10 -8.98 18.34
CA GLY A 731 -29.30 -7.54 18.18
C GLY A 731 -28.35 -6.90 17.17
N ASP A 732 -27.06 -7.21 17.26
CA ASP A 732 -26.03 -6.70 16.34
C ASP A 732 -26.22 -7.24 14.92
N ARG A 733 -26.63 -8.52 14.77
CA ARG A 733 -26.95 -9.12 13.46
C ARG A 733 -28.22 -8.56 12.85
N LEU A 734 -29.27 -8.31 13.64
CA LEU A 734 -30.51 -7.70 13.15
C LEU A 734 -30.29 -6.23 12.78
N ALA A 735 -29.48 -5.50 13.54
CA ALA A 735 -29.04 -4.15 13.16
C ALA A 735 -28.29 -4.16 11.82
N GLY A 736 -27.48 -5.19 11.55
CA GLY A 736 -26.79 -5.38 10.25
C GLY A 736 -27.71 -5.75 9.07
N ILE A 737 -28.89 -6.34 9.34
CA ILE A 737 -29.88 -6.72 8.31
C ILE A 737 -30.85 -5.56 8.03
N PHE A 738 -31.28 -4.82 9.05
CA PHE A 738 -32.20 -3.69 8.90
C PHE A 738 -31.52 -2.37 8.51
N ASN A 739 -30.19 -2.25 8.67
CA ASN A 739 -29.42 -1.08 8.20
C ASN A 739 -28.93 -1.18 6.73
N GLN A 740 -29.45 -2.11 5.92
CA GLN A 740 -28.99 -2.30 4.53
C GLN A 740 -29.48 -1.26 3.51
N ASN A 741 -30.15 -0.21 3.97
CA ASN A 741 -30.23 1.06 3.25
C ASN A 741 -29.84 2.16 4.24
N GLU A 742 -28.55 2.32 4.52
CA GLU A 742 -28.08 3.65 4.87
C GLU A 742 -28.40 4.50 3.64
N ASP A 743 -29.49 5.28 3.70
CA ASP A 743 -29.84 6.25 2.67
C ASP A 743 -28.67 7.23 2.60
N VAL A 744 -27.72 6.94 1.70
CA VAL A 744 -26.48 7.70 1.57
C VAL A 744 -26.77 9.09 0.99
N GLY A 745 -28.03 9.39 0.65
CA GLY A 745 -28.49 10.69 0.17
C GLY A 745 -27.95 11.04 -1.22
N ILE A 746 -27.56 10.04 -2.02
CA ILE A 746 -27.00 10.20 -3.36
C ILE A 746 -27.90 9.49 -4.38
N GLU A 747 -28.26 10.21 -5.45
CA GLU A 747 -29.00 9.65 -6.60
C GLU A 747 -28.12 8.64 -7.36
N ALA A 748 -28.70 7.51 -7.77
CA ALA A 748 -28.00 6.50 -8.56
C ALA A 748 -27.44 7.11 -9.86
N GLY A 749 -26.18 6.80 -10.18
CA GLY A 749 -25.46 7.35 -11.33
C GLY A 749 -24.68 8.63 -11.02
N THR A 750 -24.76 9.13 -9.79
CA THR A 750 -23.93 10.26 -9.35
C THR A 750 -22.51 9.78 -9.02
N VAL A 751 -21.51 10.46 -9.58
CA VAL A 751 -20.09 10.26 -9.21
C VAL A 751 -19.89 10.71 -7.78
N PHE A 752 -19.31 9.86 -6.93
CA PHE A 752 -19.04 10.22 -5.52
C PHE A 752 -17.58 10.05 -5.11
N ALA A 753 -16.79 9.28 -5.87
CA ALA A 753 -15.38 9.05 -5.59
C ALA A 753 -14.55 8.89 -6.88
N ASP A 754 -13.26 9.11 -6.75
CA ASP A 754 -12.28 8.93 -7.81
C ASP A 754 -11.04 8.17 -7.32
N PHE A 755 -10.48 7.36 -8.23
CA PHE A 755 -9.27 6.57 -8.01
C PHE A 755 -8.40 6.57 -9.26
N PHE A 756 -7.22 5.98 -9.17
CA PHE A 756 -6.36 5.77 -10.32
C PHE A 756 -5.59 4.45 -10.22
N LEU A 757 -5.14 3.97 -11.39
CA LEU A 757 -4.12 2.96 -11.55
C LEU A 757 -2.84 3.60 -12.10
N PRO A 758 -1.66 3.22 -11.60
CA PRO A 758 -0.39 3.77 -12.06
C PRO A 758 0.05 3.24 -13.45
N TYR A 759 -0.78 2.43 -14.09
CA TYR A 759 -0.57 1.85 -15.41
C TYR A 759 -1.87 1.93 -16.21
N ARG A 760 -1.76 1.87 -17.54
CA ARG A 760 -2.92 1.73 -18.43
C ARG A 760 -3.51 0.34 -18.26
N CYS A 761 -4.74 0.29 -17.77
CA CYS A 761 -5.50 -0.94 -17.68
C CYS A 761 -6.19 -1.22 -19.02
N CYS A 762 -5.80 -2.35 -19.64
CA CYS A 762 -6.40 -3.01 -20.80
C CYS A 762 -6.63 -2.14 -22.04
N THR A 763 -5.76 -2.27 -23.04
CA THR A 763 -6.08 -1.93 -24.43
C THR A 763 -7.26 -2.75 -24.91
N ASP A 764 -8.31 -2.05 -25.33
CA ASP A 764 -9.43 -2.61 -26.08
C ASP A 764 -8.90 -3.10 -27.44
N CYS A 765 -9.12 -4.39 -27.72
CA CYS A 765 -8.66 -5.16 -28.88
C CYS A 765 -7.22 -5.71 -28.82
N THR A 766 -7.05 -6.90 -29.43
CA THR A 766 -5.74 -7.43 -29.82
C THR A 766 -5.01 -6.38 -30.65
N PRO A 767 -3.75 -6.05 -30.34
CA PRO A 767 -2.95 -5.18 -31.19
C PRO A 767 -2.89 -5.80 -32.59
N VAL A 768 -3.25 -5.04 -33.63
CA VAL A 768 -2.82 -5.38 -34.98
C VAL A 768 -1.31 -5.24 -34.98
N GLN A 769 -0.62 -6.37 -34.96
CA GLN A 769 0.83 -6.41 -35.02
C GLN A 769 1.24 -6.02 -36.44
N VAL A 770 1.57 -4.74 -36.64
CA VAL A 770 2.37 -4.34 -37.80
C VAL A 770 3.79 -4.76 -37.49
N VAL A 771 4.24 -5.83 -38.15
CA VAL A 771 5.62 -6.31 -38.05
C VAL A 771 6.54 -5.30 -38.74
N THR A 772 7.16 -4.42 -37.96
CA THR A 772 8.44 -3.80 -38.34
C THR A 772 9.57 -4.77 -37.96
N PRO A 773 10.58 -5.00 -38.82
CA PRO A 773 11.61 -6.00 -38.57
C PRO A 773 12.40 -5.68 -37.28
N PRO A 774 12.64 -6.67 -36.42
CA PRO A 774 13.30 -6.45 -35.13
C PRO A 774 14.77 -6.08 -35.30
N LYS A 775 15.25 -5.24 -34.38
CA LYS A 775 16.68 -5.00 -34.15
C LYS A 775 17.25 -6.26 -33.48
N ASN A 776 18.26 -6.89 -34.10
CA ASN A 776 18.79 -8.20 -33.68
C ASN A 776 19.31 -8.19 -32.22
N ASP A 777 18.86 -9.15 -31.43
CA ASP A 777 19.36 -9.45 -30.08
C ASP A 777 20.81 -9.97 -30.12
N PRO A 778 21.63 -9.77 -29.06
CA PRO A 778 23.02 -10.25 -29.00
C PRO A 778 23.12 -11.79 -29.01
N LEU A 779 24.18 -12.32 -29.62
CA LEU A 779 24.43 -13.76 -29.77
C LEU A 779 24.64 -14.46 -28.41
N SER A 780 23.90 -15.54 -28.15
CA SER A 780 24.00 -16.40 -26.95
C SER A 780 23.80 -17.88 -27.30
N ALA A 781 24.26 -18.80 -26.44
CA ALA A 781 24.07 -20.23 -26.64
C ALA A 781 23.92 -20.99 -25.30
N THR A 782 23.07 -22.01 -25.28
CA THR A 782 22.78 -22.86 -24.11
C THR A 782 23.04 -24.33 -24.41
N VAL A 783 23.51 -25.09 -23.42
CA VAL A 783 23.85 -26.53 -23.56
C VAL A 783 22.74 -27.37 -22.91
N SER A 784 22.24 -28.38 -23.63
CA SER A 784 21.24 -29.33 -23.10
C SER A 784 21.84 -30.32 -22.09
N GLU A 785 20.99 -31.02 -21.35
CA GLU A 785 21.42 -32.14 -20.51
C GLU A 785 22.09 -33.25 -21.36
N PRO A 786 23.15 -33.91 -20.83
CA PRO A 786 23.92 -34.92 -21.55
C PRO A 786 23.14 -36.22 -21.72
N LYS A 787 23.01 -36.71 -22.95
CA LYS A 787 22.40 -38.00 -23.28
C LYS A 787 23.47 -39.06 -23.54
N CYS A 788 23.52 -40.09 -22.69
CA CYS A 788 24.45 -41.19 -22.82
C CYS A 788 24.12 -42.09 -24.03
N ASP A 789 25.15 -42.60 -24.69
CA ASP A 789 25.00 -43.61 -25.75
C ASP A 789 24.65 -44.98 -25.18
N GLU A 790 24.10 -45.88 -26.02
CA GLU A 790 23.62 -47.22 -25.62
C GLU A 790 24.69 -48.09 -24.93
N ASN A 791 25.98 -47.73 -25.08
CA ASN A 791 27.12 -48.45 -24.51
C ASN A 791 27.71 -47.78 -23.26
N ASN A 792 27.13 -46.68 -22.76
CA ASN A 792 27.59 -45.88 -21.62
C ASN A 792 29.06 -45.41 -21.72
N LYS A 793 29.56 -45.19 -22.94
CA LYS A 793 30.95 -44.76 -23.19
C LYS A 793 31.05 -43.30 -23.62
N ASN A 794 30.01 -42.77 -24.25
CA ASN A 794 29.95 -41.38 -24.70
C ASN A 794 28.64 -40.72 -24.26
N PHE A 795 28.66 -39.40 -24.15
CA PHE A 795 27.46 -38.59 -23.95
C PHE A 795 27.38 -37.51 -25.03
N THR A 796 26.16 -37.19 -25.44
CA THR A 796 25.88 -36.20 -26.48
C THR A 796 25.12 -35.03 -25.87
N VAL A 797 25.56 -33.81 -26.17
CA VAL A 797 24.89 -32.57 -25.78
C VAL A 797 24.48 -31.79 -27.03
N THR A 798 23.36 -31.09 -26.95
CA THR A 798 22.89 -30.18 -28.00
C THR A 798 23.04 -28.75 -27.53
N ILE A 799 23.79 -27.95 -28.29
CA ILE A 799 23.96 -26.52 -28.07
C ILE A 799 22.90 -25.79 -28.89
N THR A 800 22.03 -25.04 -28.24
CA THR A 800 21.01 -24.21 -28.91
C THR A 800 21.49 -22.77 -28.95
N ILE A 801 21.54 -22.19 -30.14
CA ILE A 801 22.02 -20.83 -30.42
C ILE A 801 20.80 -19.89 -30.49
N SER A 802 20.85 -18.79 -29.76
CA SER A 802 19.79 -17.78 -29.68
C SER A 802 20.36 -16.36 -29.75
N GLY A 803 19.77 -15.50 -30.58
CA GLY A 803 20.31 -14.16 -30.87
C GLY A 803 21.39 -14.17 -31.96
N GLY A 804 21.86 -13.00 -32.39
CA GLY A 804 22.80 -12.83 -33.50
C GLY A 804 22.14 -12.86 -34.89
N THR A 805 22.97 -12.79 -35.95
CA THR A 805 22.52 -12.81 -37.35
C THR A 805 22.89 -14.13 -38.02
N PRO A 806 21.92 -15.02 -38.34
CA PRO A 806 22.21 -16.25 -39.07
C PRO A 806 22.69 -15.95 -40.50
N PRO A 807 23.50 -16.83 -41.13
CA PRO A 807 23.92 -18.16 -40.68
C PRO A 807 25.06 -18.16 -39.63
N TYR A 808 25.10 -19.19 -38.77
CA TYR A 808 26.13 -19.38 -37.75
C TYR A 808 27.23 -20.35 -38.21
N THR A 809 28.45 -20.17 -37.70
CA THR A 809 29.60 -21.05 -37.93
C THR A 809 30.22 -21.45 -36.60
N SER A 810 30.56 -22.72 -36.43
CA SER A 810 31.32 -23.21 -35.28
C SER A 810 32.74 -23.61 -35.69
N ASP A 811 33.59 -23.93 -34.72
CA ASP A 811 34.96 -24.43 -34.95
C ASP A 811 35.02 -25.70 -35.83
N ALA A 812 33.89 -26.41 -35.96
CA ALA A 812 33.75 -27.63 -36.77
C ALA A 812 33.10 -27.40 -38.15
N GLY A 813 32.62 -26.19 -38.46
CA GLY A 813 32.00 -25.84 -39.75
C GLY A 813 30.69 -25.06 -39.65
N PRO A 814 29.97 -24.86 -40.78
CA PRO A 814 28.70 -24.12 -40.80
C PRO A 814 27.60 -24.88 -40.02
N VAL A 815 26.85 -24.16 -39.19
CA VAL A 815 25.75 -24.70 -38.38
C VAL A 815 24.45 -24.61 -39.17
N THR A 816 23.81 -25.75 -39.41
CA THR A 816 22.53 -25.81 -40.12
C THR A 816 21.38 -25.52 -39.15
N GLY A 817 20.79 -24.33 -39.24
CA GLY A 817 19.72 -23.89 -38.34
C GLY A 817 20.27 -23.17 -37.11
N ASN A 818 19.82 -23.55 -35.92
CA ASN A 818 20.19 -22.91 -34.65
C ASN A 818 20.67 -23.92 -33.58
N THR A 819 21.00 -25.15 -33.97
CA THR A 819 21.44 -26.20 -33.04
C THR A 819 22.72 -26.87 -33.53
N LEU A 820 23.63 -27.15 -32.59
CA LEU A 820 24.88 -27.88 -32.82
C LEU A 820 24.96 -29.06 -31.84
N THR A 821 25.10 -30.27 -32.37
CA THR A 821 25.24 -31.48 -31.54
C THR A 821 26.71 -31.85 -31.40
N VAL A 822 27.16 -32.09 -30.16
CA VAL A 822 28.55 -32.46 -29.82
C VAL A 822 28.54 -33.74 -29.00
N THR A 823 29.34 -34.73 -29.41
CA THR A 823 29.46 -36.03 -28.72
C THR A 823 30.85 -36.14 -28.08
N LEU A 824 30.89 -36.49 -26.78
CA LEU A 824 32.08 -36.54 -25.94
C LEU A 824 32.20 -37.90 -25.23
N THR A 825 33.41 -38.36 -24.99
CA THR A 825 33.68 -39.54 -24.15
C THR A 825 33.35 -39.27 -22.68
N THR A 826 32.86 -40.27 -21.96
CA THR A 826 32.54 -40.15 -20.53
C THR A 826 33.74 -39.60 -19.75
N GLY A 827 33.53 -38.58 -18.91
CA GLY A 827 34.59 -37.92 -18.15
C GLY A 827 35.39 -36.82 -18.88
N SER A 828 35.08 -36.50 -20.15
CA SER A 828 35.79 -35.45 -20.92
C SER A 828 35.02 -34.13 -21.03
N THR A 829 35.76 -33.01 -21.06
CA THR A 829 35.26 -31.62 -21.17
C THR A 829 35.74 -31.00 -22.47
N GLN A 830 34.92 -30.21 -23.17
CA GLN A 830 35.30 -29.51 -24.41
C GLN A 830 34.67 -28.11 -24.50
N ASN A 831 35.38 -27.16 -25.13
CA ASN A 831 34.85 -25.84 -25.48
C ASN A 831 34.43 -25.79 -26.95
N ALA A 832 33.32 -25.10 -27.26
CA ALA A 832 32.82 -24.86 -28.61
C ALA A 832 32.67 -23.36 -28.88
N GLY A 833 33.41 -22.83 -29.86
CA GLY A 833 33.28 -21.49 -30.39
C GLY A 833 32.15 -21.38 -31.42
N ILE A 834 31.34 -20.34 -31.33
CA ILE A 834 30.20 -20.05 -32.22
C ILE A 834 30.29 -18.60 -32.68
N LYS A 835 30.21 -18.39 -33.99
CA LYS A 835 30.27 -17.09 -34.66
C LYS A 835 29.04 -16.85 -35.52
N ASP A 836 28.52 -15.62 -35.53
CA ASP A 836 27.42 -15.20 -36.40
C ASP A 836 27.91 -14.46 -37.66
N ALA A 837 27.01 -14.25 -38.64
CA ALA A 837 27.32 -13.51 -39.86
C ALA A 837 27.53 -12.00 -39.64
N GLY A 838 27.12 -11.49 -38.48
CA GLY A 838 27.32 -10.10 -38.03
C GLY A 838 28.69 -9.85 -37.38
N GLY A 839 29.50 -10.88 -37.17
CA GLY A 839 30.86 -10.81 -36.61
C GLY A 839 30.95 -10.96 -35.08
N GLN A 840 29.87 -11.33 -34.39
CA GLN A 840 29.88 -11.68 -32.96
C GLN A 840 30.36 -13.13 -32.75
N GLU A 841 31.19 -13.35 -31.73
CA GLU A 841 31.74 -14.66 -31.34
C GLU A 841 31.50 -14.93 -29.86
N ILE A 842 31.10 -16.16 -29.53
CA ILE A 842 30.94 -16.67 -28.15
C ILE A 842 31.59 -18.05 -28.03
N SER A 843 32.06 -18.42 -26.83
CA SER A 843 32.60 -19.75 -26.53
C SER A 843 31.83 -20.40 -25.39
N VAL A 844 31.40 -21.64 -25.56
CA VAL A 844 30.58 -22.40 -24.61
C VAL A 844 31.34 -23.63 -24.12
N THR A 845 31.46 -23.82 -22.81
CA THR A 845 32.13 -24.99 -22.20
C THR A 845 31.13 -26.10 -21.90
N ILE A 846 31.39 -27.30 -22.38
CA ILE A 846 30.64 -28.52 -22.09
C ILE A 846 31.32 -29.29 -20.94
N PRO A 847 30.66 -29.46 -19.77
CA PRO A 847 31.23 -30.18 -18.62
C PRO A 847 31.23 -31.71 -18.80
N ALA A 848 32.12 -32.40 -18.09
CA ALA A 848 32.24 -33.87 -18.10
C ALA A 848 31.08 -34.61 -17.41
N HIS A 849 30.66 -35.78 -17.94
CA HIS A 849 29.54 -36.61 -17.44
C HIS A 849 29.85 -38.14 -17.44
N THR A 850 29.24 -38.91 -16.53
CA THR A 850 29.38 -40.38 -16.32
C THR A 850 28.02 -41.10 -16.25
N CYS A 851 27.86 -42.22 -16.98
CA CYS A 851 26.57 -42.86 -17.26
C CYS A 851 26.30 -44.17 -16.47
N GLY A 852 25.18 -44.25 -15.70
CA GLY A 852 24.60 -45.43 -15.01
C GLY A 852 23.32 -45.09 -14.19
N CYS A 853 22.30 -45.96 -14.11
CA CYS A 853 21.01 -45.65 -13.45
C CYS A 853 20.94 -46.11 -11.98
N ASP A 854 20.63 -45.17 -11.07
CA ASP A 854 20.63 -45.33 -9.59
C ASP A 854 19.25 -44.98 -8.98
N LEU A 855 18.16 -45.35 -9.68
CA LEU A 855 16.78 -45.08 -9.27
C LEU A 855 16.10 -46.37 -8.75
N PRO A 856 15.16 -46.27 -7.77
CA PRO A 856 14.41 -47.43 -7.27
C PRO A 856 13.71 -48.23 -8.39
N CYS A 857 13.65 -49.55 -8.24
CA CYS A 857 13.07 -50.51 -9.19
C CYS A 857 13.60 -50.33 -10.65
N ASP A 858 14.90 -50.08 -10.80
CA ASP A 858 15.56 -49.81 -12.10
C ASP A 858 14.89 -48.68 -12.91
N GLY A 859 14.31 -47.70 -12.21
CA GLY A 859 13.61 -46.56 -12.82
C GLY A 859 12.19 -46.85 -13.30
N LEU A 860 11.66 -48.06 -13.12
CA LEU A 860 10.32 -48.43 -13.55
C LEU A 860 9.25 -47.90 -12.60
N ALA A 861 8.34 -47.08 -13.13
CA ALA A 861 7.25 -46.46 -12.40
C ALA A 861 5.93 -46.60 -13.16
N GLU A 862 4.83 -46.36 -12.45
CA GLU A 862 3.51 -46.25 -13.07
C GLU A 862 2.84 -44.95 -12.64
N ARG A 863 1.99 -44.42 -13.52
CA ARG A 863 1.13 -43.26 -13.25
C ARG A 863 -0.31 -43.59 -13.59
N CYS A 864 -1.20 -43.57 -12.62
CA CYS A 864 -2.61 -43.89 -12.79
C CYS A 864 -3.53 -42.78 -12.25
N PHE A 865 -4.77 -42.75 -12.71
CA PHE A 865 -5.79 -41.81 -12.24
C PHE A 865 -6.65 -42.38 -11.11
N TYR A 866 -7.05 -41.46 -10.22
CA TYR A 866 -7.87 -41.66 -9.05
C TYR A 866 -8.84 -40.48 -8.92
N PRO A 867 -10.04 -40.68 -8.32
CA PRO A 867 -10.92 -39.56 -8.00
C PRO A 867 -10.30 -38.66 -6.92
N VAL A 868 -10.66 -37.38 -6.94
CA VAL A 868 -10.24 -36.43 -5.90
C VAL A 868 -11.12 -36.62 -4.66
N TRP A 869 -10.54 -36.61 -3.47
CA TRP A 869 -11.27 -36.88 -2.21
C TRP A 869 -12.37 -35.86 -1.90
N ILE A 870 -12.24 -34.61 -2.35
CA ILE A 870 -13.29 -33.59 -2.31
C ILE A 870 -13.61 -33.24 -3.76
N ASN A 871 -14.85 -33.47 -4.21
CA ASN A 871 -15.27 -33.04 -5.55
C ASN A 871 -15.49 -31.52 -5.59
N LYS A 872 -15.62 -30.98 -6.80
CA LYS A 872 -15.97 -29.56 -6.98
C LYS A 872 -17.39 -29.29 -6.46
N PRO A 873 -17.57 -28.40 -5.48
CA PRO A 873 -18.90 -28.06 -5.01
C PRO A 873 -19.70 -27.34 -6.08
N ALA A 874 -21.02 -27.51 -6.05
CA ALA A 874 -21.91 -26.77 -6.93
C ALA A 874 -21.74 -25.25 -6.78
N LYS A 875 -22.02 -24.52 -7.86
CA LYS A 875 -21.96 -23.06 -7.88
C LYS A 875 -22.88 -22.48 -6.81
N GLY A 876 -22.32 -21.70 -5.88
CA GLY A 876 -23.06 -21.10 -4.76
C GLY A 876 -23.24 -21.99 -3.51
N ALA A 877 -22.66 -23.19 -3.45
CA ALA A 877 -22.69 -24.03 -2.25
C ALA A 877 -21.81 -23.43 -1.13
N MET A 878 -22.42 -23.12 0.03
CA MET A 878 -21.71 -22.58 1.19
C MET A 878 -21.17 -23.71 2.09
N ILE A 879 -19.90 -24.06 1.91
CA ILE A 879 -19.17 -24.97 2.80
C ILE A 879 -18.60 -24.18 3.99
N THR A 880 -19.00 -24.54 5.19
CA THR A 880 -18.62 -23.91 6.47
C THR A 880 -18.08 -24.96 7.45
N GLN A 881 -17.55 -24.54 8.61
CA GLN A 881 -17.04 -25.44 9.67
C GLN A 881 -16.06 -26.52 9.17
N LYS A 882 -15.05 -26.09 8.40
CA LYS A 882 -14.09 -26.97 7.74
C LYS A 882 -12.94 -27.36 8.69
N SER A 883 -12.80 -28.65 8.98
CA SER A 883 -11.69 -29.19 9.77
C SER A 883 -11.09 -30.45 9.13
N VAL A 884 -9.81 -30.70 9.38
CA VAL A 884 -9.08 -31.90 8.95
C VAL A 884 -8.56 -32.61 10.19
N GLU A 885 -8.95 -33.86 10.37
CA GLU A 885 -8.57 -34.70 11.49
C GLU A 885 -7.33 -35.53 11.17
N VAL A 886 -7.29 -36.14 9.98
CA VAL A 886 -6.20 -37.00 9.52
C VAL A 886 -5.84 -36.64 8.09
N ALA A 887 -4.54 -36.49 7.80
CA ALA A 887 -4.03 -36.43 6.43
C ALA A 887 -2.60 -36.97 6.36
N LYS A 888 -2.47 -38.24 5.95
CA LYS A 888 -1.20 -38.97 5.99
C LYS A 888 -0.98 -39.76 4.70
N LEU A 889 0.26 -39.75 4.21
CA LEU A 889 0.76 -40.63 3.16
C LEU A 889 1.85 -41.53 3.76
N THR A 890 1.76 -42.83 3.53
CA THR A 890 2.78 -43.82 3.86
C THR A 890 3.22 -44.49 2.57
N VAL A 891 4.52 -44.57 2.32
CA VAL A 891 5.10 -45.30 1.19
C VAL A 891 6.07 -46.33 1.74
N VAL A 892 5.96 -47.57 1.27
CA VAL A 892 6.80 -48.71 1.65
C VAL A 892 7.47 -49.26 0.40
N ASP A 893 8.79 -49.27 0.40
CA ASP A 893 9.59 -49.86 -0.67
C ASP A 893 9.78 -51.36 -0.39
N ARG A 894 9.25 -52.20 -1.28
CA ARG A 894 9.28 -53.66 -1.12
C ARG A 894 10.66 -54.27 -1.34
N GLU A 895 11.56 -53.62 -2.08
CA GLU A 895 12.87 -54.19 -2.42
C GLU A 895 13.86 -54.05 -1.26
N ASN A 896 13.84 -52.90 -0.58
CA ASN A 896 14.76 -52.62 0.53
C ASN A 896 14.09 -52.61 1.91
N GLY A 897 12.76 -52.72 1.98
CA GLY A 897 11.99 -52.76 3.22
C GLY A 897 11.92 -51.43 3.96
N THR A 898 12.31 -50.32 3.33
CA THR A 898 12.26 -48.98 3.93
C THR A 898 10.89 -48.34 3.72
N SER A 899 10.46 -47.52 4.68
CA SER A 899 9.21 -46.77 4.56
C SER A 899 9.38 -45.33 5.00
N PHE A 900 8.58 -44.43 4.42
CA PHE A 900 8.51 -43.05 4.85
C PHE A 900 7.05 -42.58 4.93
N ASP A 901 6.81 -41.76 5.96
CA ASP A 901 5.52 -41.16 6.23
C ASP A 901 5.57 -39.65 6.00
N ILE A 902 4.52 -39.12 5.38
CA ILE A 902 4.28 -37.69 5.17
C ILE A 902 2.97 -37.33 5.85
N ASP A 903 3.04 -36.55 6.92
CA ASP A 903 1.89 -35.88 7.51
C ASP A 903 1.71 -34.51 6.81
N PHE A 904 0.54 -34.31 6.23
CA PHE A 904 0.17 -33.08 5.53
C PHE A 904 -1.15 -32.49 6.04
N ARG A 905 -1.50 -32.77 7.29
CA ARG A 905 -2.74 -32.30 7.91
C ARG A 905 -2.83 -30.78 7.95
N GLU A 906 -1.74 -30.09 8.28
CA GLU A 906 -1.73 -28.63 8.39
C GLU A 906 -1.89 -27.96 7.01
N GLU A 907 -1.21 -28.48 5.99
CA GLU A 907 -1.35 -28.01 4.61
C GLU A 907 -2.77 -28.24 4.11
N PHE A 908 -3.33 -29.42 4.39
CA PHE A 908 -4.69 -29.73 4.02
C PHE A 908 -5.68 -28.81 4.77
N GLN A 909 -5.54 -28.61 6.09
CA GLN A 909 -6.40 -27.70 6.86
C GLN A 909 -6.36 -26.26 6.33
N SER A 910 -5.16 -25.74 6.08
CA SER A 910 -4.94 -24.36 5.64
C SER A 910 -5.58 -24.09 4.28
N ILE A 911 -5.43 -25.05 3.36
CA ILE A 911 -5.98 -24.91 2.01
C ILE A 911 -7.47 -25.26 2.02
N PHE A 912 -7.91 -26.27 2.79
CA PHE A 912 -9.31 -26.68 2.92
C PHE A 912 -10.21 -25.54 3.43
N ALA A 913 -9.71 -24.74 4.38
CA ALA A 913 -10.40 -23.52 4.85
C ALA A 913 -10.86 -22.61 3.69
N GLN A 914 -10.07 -22.57 2.61
CA GLN A 914 -10.27 -21.70 1.45
C GLN A 914 -11.08 -22.34 0.30
N PHE A 915 -11.48 -23.61 0.40
CA PHE A 915 -12.23 -24.28 -0.69
C PHE A 915 -13.60 -23.61 -0.92
N ASP A 916 -13.78 -23.02 -2.08
CA ASP A 916 -15.08 -22.58 -2.60
C ASP A 916 -15.22 -22.99 -4.08
N ASP A 917 -16.39 -22.75 -4.67
CA ASP A 917 -16.70 -23.11 -6.05
C ASP A 917 -15.82 -22.40 -7.09
N THR A 918 -15.27 -21.22 -6.77
CA THR A 918 -14.42 -20.42 -7.65
C THR A 918 -12.92 -20.69 -7.49
N SER A 919 -12.50 -21.17 -6.32
CA SER A 919 -11.09 -21.39 -5.95
C SER A 919 -10.68 -22.87 -5.99
N TYR A 920 -11.64 -23.80 -6.11
CA TYR A 920 -11.44 -25.26 -6.05
C TYR A 920 -10.22 -25.79 -6.83
N ALA A 921 -10.15 -25.56 -8.16
CA ALA A 921 -9.06 -26.10 -8.98
C ALA A 921 -7.70 -25.47 -8.64
N GLY A 922 -7.69 -24.23 -8.12
CA GLY A 922 -6.48 -23.58 -7.59
C GLY A 922 -6.06 -24.18 -6.25
N ALA A 923 -7.02 -24.41 -5.35
CA ALA A 923 -6.81 -24.98 -4.03
C ALA A 923 -6.26 -26.41 -4.10
N VAL A 924 -6.86 -27.29 -4.90
CA VAL A 924 -6.38 -28.67 -5.11
C VAL A 924 -4.94 -28.67 -5.62
N ARG A 925 -4.62 -27.83 -6.62
CA ARG A 925 -3.24 -27.70 -7.14
C ARG A 925 -2.24 -27.24 -6.08
N SER A 926 -2.61 -26.23 -5.30
CA SER A 926 -1.76 -25.72 -4.22
C SER A 926 -1.51 -26.80 -3.18
N LEU A 927 -2.51 -27.62 -2.85
CA LEU A 927 -2.39 -28.71 -1.89
C LEU A 927 -1.48 -29.83 -2.41
N LEU A 928 -1.70 -30.32 -3.63
CA LEU A 928 -0.84 -31.34 -4.22
C LEU A 928 0.60 -30.85 -4.39
N LYS A 929 0.80 -29.58 -4.74
CA LYS A 929 2.13 -28.97 -4.79
C LYS A 929 2.80 -28.96 -3.42
N ALA A 930 2.08 -28.58 -2.37
CA ALA A 930 2.60 -28.59 -1.00
C ALA A 930 2.98 -30.01 -0.54
N ILE A 931 2.16 -31.00 -0.84
CA ILE A 931 2.43 -32.42 -0.54
C ILE A 931 3.68 -32.89 -1.31
N ASN A 932 3.78 -32.60 -2.61
CA ASN A 932 4.95 -32.96 -3.43
C ASN A 932 6.24 -32.29 -2.95
N THR A 933 6.16 -31.08 -2.36
CA THR A 933 7.32 -30.43 -1.73
C THR A 933 7.77 -31.21 -0.50
N LYS A 934 6.84 -31.57 0.40
CA LYS A 934 7.13 -32.39 1.59
C LYS A 934 7.71 -33.76 1.24
N ILE A 935 7.18 -34.40 0.19
CA ILE A 935 7.72 -35.67 -0.32
C ILE A 935 9.18 -35.46 -0.75
N ARG A 936 9.46 -34.45 -1.58
CA ARG A 936 10.83 -34.16 -2.05
C ARG A 936 11.81 -33.84 -0.92
N GLU A 937 11.38 -33.12 0.11
CA GLU A 937 12.20 -32.86 1.29
C GLU A 937 12.53 -34.16 2.03
N LYS A 938 11.57 -35.06 2.16
CA LYS A 938 11.75 -36.35 2.86
C LYS A 938 12.59 -37.35 2.07
N THR A 939 12.57 -37.28 0.75
CA THR A 939 13.28 -38.21 -0.16
C THR A 939 14.61 -37.65 -0.69
N GLY A 940 15.08 -36.52 -0.16
CA GLY A 940 16.37 -35.93 -0.55
C GLY A 940 16.40 -35.35 -1.97
N GLY A 941 15.27 -34.81 -2.43
CA GLY A 941 15.13 -34.18 -3.75
C GLY A 941 14.77 -35.13 -4.89
N LYS A 942 14.67 -36.45 -4.62
CA LYS A 942 14.29 -37.45 -5.62
C LYS A 942 12.77 -37.55 -5.77
N ASN A 943 12.26 -37.58 -6.99
CA ASN A 943 10.82 -37.70 -7.30
C ASN A 943 10.30 -39.15 -7.15
N HIS A 944 10.34 -39.68 -5.91
CA HIS A 944 9.92 -41.06 -5.62
C HIS A 944 8.41 -41.27 -5.72
N PHE A 945 7.64 -40.24 -5.37
CA PHE A 945 6.19 -40.26 -5.40
C PHE A 945 5.70 -38.87 -5.84
N ILE A 946 4.80 -38.82 -6.83
CA ILE A 946 4.30 -37.56 -7.37
C ILE A 946 2.77 -37.60 -7.43
N LEU A 947 2.15 -36.56 -6.87
CA LEU A 947 0.74 -36.29 -7.03
C LEU A 947 0.51 -35.23 -8.11
N GLY A 948 -0.17 -35.59 -9.19
CA GLY A 948 -0.59 -34.71 -10.27
C GLY A 948 -2.09 -34.40 -10.22
N PHE A 949 -2.50 -33.35 -10.94
CA PHE A 949 -3.92 -33.01 -11.12
C PHE A 949 -4.21 -32.75 -12.59
N ASP A 950 -5.12 -33.54 -13.15
CA ASP A 950 -5.66 -33.34 -14.48
C ASP A 950 -6.81 -32.33 -14.42
N ARG A 951 -6.57 -31.13 -14.96
CA ARG A 951 -7.53 -30.03 -14.95
C ARG A 951 -8.69 -30.24 -15.92
N THR A 952 -8.48 -31.05 -16.96
CA THR A 952 -9.51 -31.28 -17.98
C THR A 952 -10.59 -32.19 -17.41
N ASN A 953 -10.17 -33.18 -16.62
CA ASN A 953 -11.03 -34.25 -16.14
C ASN A 953 -11.33 -34.21 -14.63
N ASP A 954 -10.72 -33.27 -13.89
CA ASP A 954 -10.80 -33.14 -12.42
C ASP A 954 -10.38 -34.42 -11.67
N LEU A 955 -9.35 -35.10 -12.18
CA LEU A 955 -8.80 -36.34 -11.61
C LEU A 955 -7.43 -36.10 -10.97
N MET A 956 -7.13 -36.89 -9.94
CA MET A 956 -5.82 -36.94 -9.34
C MET A 956 -4.98 -38.03 -10.04
N ALA A 957 -3.79 -37.67 -10.49
CA ALA A 957 -2.82 -38.64 -10.98
C ALA A 957 -1.85 -39.00 -9.85
N ILE A 958 -1.63 -40.28 -9.61
CA ILE A 958 -0.62 -40.75 -8.65
C ILE A 958 0.46 -41.48 -9.44
N GLU A 959 1.70 -41.01 -9.30
CA GLU A 959 2.88 -41.61 -9.90
C GLU A 959 3.80 -42.14 -8.80
N HIS A 960 4.14 -43.43 -8.85
CA HIS A 960 5.04 -44.09 -7.91
C HIS A 960 5.83 -45.20 -8.62
N TYR A 961 6.93 -45.61 -8.01
CA TYR A 961 7.68 -46.75 -8.53
C TYR A 961 6.92 -48.07 -8.34
N ILE A 962 7.08 -49.02 -9.25
CA ILE A 962 6.30 -50.28 -9.25
C ILE A 962 6.59 -51.17 -8.03
N CYS A 963 7.75 -51.01 -7.39
CA CYS A 963 8.11 -51.73 -6.17
C CYS A 963 7.66 -51.02 -4.89
N HIS A 964 7.03 -49.83 -4.98
CA HIS A 964 6.49 -49.09 -3.84
C HIS A 964 5.01 -49.41 -3.63
N ASP A 965 4.66 -49.83 -2.43
CA ASP A 965 3.28 -49.86 -1.94
C ASP A 965 3.00 -48.54 -1.23
N PHE A 966 1.79 -47.98 -1.36
CA PHE A 966 1.44 -46.73 -0.69
C PHE A 966 0.05 -46.75 -0.08
N THR A 967 -0.15 -45.94 0.96
CA THR A 967 -1.45 -45.68 1.56
C THR A 967 -1.60 -44.18 1.81
N ILE A 968 -2.66 -43.58 1.27
CA ILE A 968 -3.08 -42.21 1.63
C ILE A 968 -4.34 -42.33 2.48
N GLU A 969 -4.33 -41.76 3.68
CA GLU A 969 -5.46 -41.72 4.61
C GLU A 969 -5.86 -40.28 4.91
N LEU A 970 -7.13 -39.96 4.68
CA LEU A 970 -7.71 -38.64 4.85
C LEU A 970 -8.99 -38.73 5.67
N VAL A 971 -9.15 -37.84 6.66
CA VAL A 971 -10.40 -37.65 7.42
C VAL A 971 -10.61 -36.15 7.62
N TRP A 972 -11.78 -35.63 7.19
CA TRP A 972 -12.12 -34.22 7.29
C TRP A 972 -13.61 -34.03 7.59
N GLN A 973 -13.95 -32.89 8.21
CA GLN A 973 -15.32 -32.52 8.54
C GLN A 973 -15.68 -31.18 7.93
N TYR A 974 -16.94 -31.04 7.55
CA TYR A 974 -17.47 -29.79 7.02
C TYR A 974 -19.00 -29.74 7.16
N SER A 975 -19.54 -28.53 7.05
CA SER A 975 -20.97 -28.25 7.10
C SER A 975 -21.40 -27.60 5.80
N VAL A 976 -22.54 -28.02 5.22
CA VAL A 976 -23.08 -27.42 4.00
C VAL A 976 -24.56 -27.12 4.16
N GLY A 977 -24.92 -25.84 4.00
CA GLY A 977 -26.29 -25.37 4.16
C GLY A 977 -26.86 -25.73 5.54
N ARG A 978 -27.87 -26.62 5.58
CA ARG A 978 -28.52 -27.09 6.82
C ARG A 978 -27.90 -28.36 7.42
N ARG A 979 -26.97 -29.01 6.71
CA ARG A 979 -26.29 -30.22 7.20
C ARG A 979 -25.01 -29.80 7.92
N VAL A 980 -24.92 -30.15 9.20
CA VAL A 980 -23.84 -29.71 10.10
C VAL A 980 -22.96 -30.90 10.45
N ASN A 981 -21.64 -30.72 10.46
CA ASN A 981 -20.63 -31.70 10.87
C ASN A 981 -20.65 -33.02 10.07
N ILE A 982 -20.68 -32.94 8.74
CA ILE A 982 -20.49 -34.11 7.88
C ILE A 982 -19.05 -34.58 8.03
N THR A 983 -18.85 -35.81 8.47
CA THR A 983 -17.53 -36.46 8.51
C THR A 983 -17.30 -37.23 7.21
N SER A 984 -16.17 -36.98 6.57
CA SER A 984 -15.76 -37.64 5.33
C SER A 984 -14.39 -38.25 5.48
N SER A 985 -14.17 -39.37 4.80
CA SER A 985 -12.89 -40.06 4.79
C SER A 985 -12.58 -40.60 3.39
N ALA A 986 -11.30 -40.60 3.04
CA ALA A 986 -10.81 -41.19 1.81
C ALA A 986 -9.55 -41.99 2.07
N MET A 987 -9.45 -43.14 1.41
CA MET A 987 -8.30 -44.03 1.47
C MET A 987 -7.88 -44.42 0.05
N TYR A 988 -6.59 -44.30 -0.28
CA TYR A 988 -6.03 -44.67 -1.57
C TYR A 988 -4.83 -45.59 -1.40
N ASN A 989 -4.67 -46.56 -2.29
CA ASN A 989 -3.49 -47.42 -2.37
C ASN A 989 -3.13 -47.75 -3.83
N GLU A 990 -2.14 -48.64 -4.01
CA GLU A 990 -1.59 -49.01 -5.32
C GLU A 990 -2.56 -49.80 -6.22
N LYS A 991 -3.76 -50.12 -5.74
CA LYS A 991 -4.78 -50.89 -6.49
C LYS A 991 -6.15 -50.24 -6.49
N SER A 992 -6.56 -49.67 -5.36
CA SER A 992 -7.94 -49.25 -5.11
C SER A 992 -8.01 -47.95 -4.32
N TRP A 993 -9.22 -47.40 -4.29
CA TRP A 993 -9.59 -46.24 -3.50
C TRP A 993 -10.97 -46.44 -2.90
N ASN A 994 -11.19 -45.84 -1.73
CA ASN A 994 -12.48 -45.80 -1.04
C ASN A 994 -12.72 -44.37 -0.57
N ILE A 995 -13.87 -43.78 -0.91
CA ILE A 995 -14.29 -42.46 -0.44
C ILE A 995 -15.67 -42.64 0.17
N LYS A 996 -15.86 -42.11 1.38
CA LYS A 996 -17.14 -42.19 2.07
C LYS A 996 -17.38 -40.97 2.95
N ASN A 997 -18.64 -40.71 3.23
CA ASN A 997 -19.08 -39.81 4.27
C ASN A 997 -20.26 -40.41 5.03
N ASP A 998 -20.91 -39.63 5.89
CA ASP A 998 -22.06 -40.07 6.68
C ASP A 998 -23.30 -40.46 5.83
N LEU A 999 -23.28 -40.21 4.50
CA LEU A 999 -24.43 -40.36 3.60
C LEU A 999 -24.21 -41.42 2.51
N TRP A 1000 -22.99 -41.58 2.01
CA TRP A 1000 -22.67 -42.52 0.94
C TRP A 1000 -21.24 -43.06 1.08
N SER A 1001 -20.98 -44.19 0.42
CA SER A 1001 -19.67 -44.83 0.36
C SER A 1001 -19.46 -45.40 -1.03
N VAL A 1002 -18.32 -45.09 -1.64
CA VAL A 1002 -17.92 -45.61 -2.95
C VAL A 1002 -16.51 -46.17 -2.90
N GLU A 1003 -16.28 -47.21 -3.68
CA GLU A 1003 -14.97 -47.79 -3.89
C GLU A 1003 -14.78 -48.15 -5.37
N GLY A 1004 -13.52 -48.15 -5.79
CA GLY A 1004 -13.14 -48.50 -7.15
C GLY A 1004 -11.65 -48.81 -7.27
N ALA A 1005 -11.25 -49.20 -8.47
CA ALA A 1005 -9.86 -49.46 -8.81
C ALA A 1005 -9.20 -48.22 -9.44
N LYS A 1006 -7.87 -48.18 -9.45
CA LYS A 1006 -7.12 -47.23 -10.28
C LYS A 1006 -7.39 -47.46 -11.78
N PHE A 1007 -7.30 -46.42 -12.60
CA PHE A 1007 -7.62 -46.50 -14.03
C PHE A 1007 -6.76 -45.55 -14.87
N GLY A 1008 -6.75 -45.72 -16.20
CA GLY A 1008 -6.01 -44.85 -17.13
C GLY A 1008 -4.51 -44.80 -16.85
N CYS A 1009 -3.89 -45.97 -16.68
CA CYS A 1009 -2.51 -46.10 -16.24
C CYS A 1009 -1.49 -45.97 -17.39
N PHE A 1010 -0.35 -45.37 -17.06
CA PHE A 1010 0.83 -45.27 -17.91
C PHE A 1010 2.00 -46.03 -17.27
N ALA A 1011 2.74 -46.78 -18.06
CA ALA A 1011 4.01 -47.37 -17.69
C ALA A 1011 5.14 -46.39 -18.00
N LEU A 1012 6.02 -46.16 -17.03
CA LEU A 1012 7.11 -45.20 -17.10
C LEU A 1012 8.46 -45.91 -16.90
N ASP A 1013 9.41 -45.66 -17.78
CA ASP A 1013 10.82 -45.98 -17.58
C ASP A 1013 11.58 -44.66 -17.38
N LYS A 1014 11.84 -44.33 -16.12
CA LYS A 1014 12.51 -43.09 -15.72
C LYS A 1014 14.02 -43.10 -16.00
N CYS A 1015 14.62 -44.26 -16.25
CA CYS A 1015 16.02 -44.36 -16.68
C CYS A 1015 16.16 -44.09 -18.17
N ALA A 1016 15.17 -44.52 -18.98
CA ALA A 1016 15.16 -44.34 -20.44
C ALA A 1016 14.31 -43.16 -20.94
N ASP A 1017 13.64 -42.43 -20.04
CA ASP A 1017 12.69 -41.35 -20.33
C ASP A 1017 11.60 -41.78 -21.34
N LYS A 1018 11.03 -42.97 -21.11
CA LYS A 1018 9.94 -43.52 -21.93
C LYS A 1018 8.65 -43.61 -21.14
N GLU A 1019 7.57 -43.23 -21.80
CA GLU A 1019 6.21 -43.35 -21.28
C GLU A 1019 5.35 -44.11 -22.29
N GLU A 1020 4.58 -45.10 -21.81
CA GLU A 1020 3.67 -45.91 -22.62
C GLU A 1020 2.28 -45.97 -21.97
N GLU A 1021 1.25 -45.58 -22.70
CA GLU A 1021 -0.14 -45.74 -22.28
C GLU A 1021 -0.55 -47.21 -22.32
N LEU A 1022 -1.15 -47.71 -21.23
CA LEU A 1022 -1.61 -49.10 -21.14
C LEU A 1022 -2.96 -49.32 -21.85
N CYS A 1023 -3.71 -48.27 -22.13
CA CYS A 1023 -4.92 -48.35 -22.96
C CYS A 1023 -4.53 -48.51 -24.45
N LYS A 1024 -4.81 -49.68 -25.03
CA LYS A 1024 -4.54 -49.96 -26.46
C LYS A 1024 -5.72 -49.70 -27.38
N GLU A 1025 -6.94 -49.76 -26.84
CA GLU A 1025 -8.19 -49.59 -27.60
C GLU A 1025 -9.10 -48.59 -26.87
N PRO A 1026 -9.15 -47.31 -27.30
CA PRO A 1026 -9.94 -46.30 -26.61
C PRO A 1026 -11.45 -46.58 -26.71
N ILE A 1027 -12.16 -46.38 -25.60
CA ILE A 1027 -13.61 -46.55 -25.50
C ILE A 1027 -14.29 -45.39 -26.25
N LYS A 1028 -15.24 -45.69 -27.14
CA LYS A 1028 -15.98 -44.66 -27.87
C LYS A 1028 -17.03 -44.04 -26.95
N PRO A 1029 -17.05 -42.70 -26.74
CA PRO A 1029 -18.06 -42.05 -25.89
C PRO A 1029 -19.50 -42.33 -26.34
N GLU A 1030 -19.72 -42.48 -27.66
CA GLU A 1030 -21.02 -42.71 -28.28
C GLU A 1030 -21.66 -44.07 -27.93
N SER A 1031 -20.87 -45.05 -27.48
CA SER A 1031 -21.39 -46.36 -27.04
C SER A 1031 -21.94 -46.36 -25.61
N ILE A 1032 -21.94 -45.18 -24.95
CA ILE A 1032 -22.42 -44.98 -23.58
C ILE A 1032 -23.58 -43.99 -23.62
N ARG A 1033 -24.76 -44.40 -23.16
CA ARG A 1033 -25.95 -43.57 -23.06
C ARG A 1033 -26.29 -43.31 -21.60
N LEU A 1034 -26.47 -42.05 -21.25
CA LEU A 1034 -26.91 -41.63 -19.93
C LEU A 1034 -28.39 -41.26 -19.99
N SER A 1035 -29.19 -41.82 -19.11
CA SER A 1035 -30.61 -41.47 -18.94
C SER A 1035 -30.84 -40.88 -17.56
N PHE A 1036 -31.56 -39.76 -17.51
CA PHE A 1036 -31.93 -39.08 -16.27
C PHE A 1036 -33.45 -38.87 -16.24
N ASP A 1037 -34.10 -39.34 -15.18
CA ASP A 1037 -35.53 -39.17 -14.96
C ASP A 1037 -35.75 -38.46 -13.63
N LYS A 1038 -36.55 -37.38 -13.63
CA LYS A 1038 -36.90 -36.66 -12.39
C LYS A 1038 -38.23 -37.17 -11.83
N ALA A 1039 -38.22 -37.57 -10.56
CA ALA A 1039 -39.41 -37.89 -9.79
C ALA A 1039 -39.46 -36.97 -8.55
N GLU A 1040 -40.40 -36.02 -8.53
CA GLU A 1040 -40.54 -35.01 -7.48
C GLU A 1040 -39.25 -34.20 -7.21
N ASN A 1041 -38.51 -34.52 -6.12
CA ASN A 1041 -37.28 -33.86 -5.68
C ASN A 1041 -36.04 -34.79 -5.80
N GLU A 1042 -36.16 -35.92 -6.50
CA GLU A 1042 -35.07 -36.88 -6.71
C GLU A 1042 -34.80 -37.08 -8.21
N PHE A 1043 -33.53 -37.10 -8.58
CA PHE A 1043 -33.08 -37.46 -9.93
C PHE A 1043 -32.66 -38.92 -9.93
N HIS A 1044 -33.29 -39.70 -10.79
CA HIS A 1044 -32.88 -41.06 -11.11
C HIS A 1044 -31.89 -41.00 -12.28
N TYR A 1045 -30.76 -41.66 -12.14
CA TYR A 1045 -29.77 -41.80 -13.21
C TYR A 1045 -29.60 -43.27 -13.55
N LYS A 1046 -29.29 -43.54 -14.81
CA LYS A 1046 -28.91 -44.86 -15.31
C LYS A 1046 -27.93 -44.70 -16.48
N VAL A 1047 -26.93 -45.57 -16.53
CA VAL A 1047 -26.05 -45.72 -17.68
C VAL A 1047 -26.40 -47.00 -18.43
N GLU A 1048 -26.49 -46.89 -19.76
CA GLU A 1048 -26.66 -48.00 -20.69
C GLU A 1048 -25.46 -48.04 -21.63
N SER A 1049 -24.85 -49.21 -21.80
CA SER A 1049 -23.70 -49.42 -22.66
C SER A 1049 -23.77 -50.77 -23.36
N GLU A 1050 -23.20 -50.87 -24.57
CA GLU A 1050 -23.12 -52.13 -25.33
C GLU A 1050 -22.11 -53.13 -24.72
N VAL A 1051 -21.15 -52.63 -23.95
CA VAL A 1051 -20.11 -53.40 -23.27
C VAL A 1051 -20.24 -53.21 -21.76
N GLU A 1052 -19.98 -54.27 -21.00
CA GLU A 1052 -20.08 -54.28 -19.55
C GLU A 1052 -18.82 -53.66 -18.91
N PRO A 1053 -18.90 -52.52 -18.19
CA PRO A 1053 -17.74 -51.91 -17.54
C PRO A 1053 -17.25 -52.71 -16.34
N ASP A 1054 -15.95 -52.60 -16.04
CA ASP A 1054 -15.36 -53.12 -14.81
C ASP A 1054 -15.87 -52.35 -13.59
N PHE A 1055 -15.95 -51.02 -13.71
CA PHE A 1055 -16.71 -50.18 -12.80
C PHE A 1055 -17.11 -48.86 -13.47
N VAL A 1056 -18.08 -48.18 -12.85
CA VAL A 1056 -18.47 -46.82 -13.20
C VAL A 1056 -18.32 -45.92 -11.98
N LEU A 1057 -17.99 -44.65 -12.19
CA LEU A 1057 -17.97 -43.65 -11.13
C LEU A 1057 -18.73 -42.41 -11.59
N TRP A 1058 -19.85 -42.16 -10.95
CA TRP A 1058 -20.61 -40.94 -11.04
C TRP A 1058 -20.08 -39.90 -10.06
N ILE A 1059 -19.90 -38.68 -10.56
CA ILE A 1059 -19.49 -37.50 -9.80
C ILE A 1059 -20.60 -36.46 -9.98
N PHE A 1060 -21.31 -36.14 -8.90
CA PHE A 1060 -22.42 -35.20 -8.92
C PHE A 1060 -21.99 -33.85 -8.30
N GLU A 1061 -22.03 -32.77 -9.09
CA GLU A 1061 -21.79 -31.40 -8.61
C GLU A 1061 -23.07 -30.85 -7.95
N THR A 1062 -23.44 -31.38 -6.79
CA THR A 1062 -24.62 -30.97 -6.00
C THR A 1062 -24.22 -30.08 -4.82
N GLU A 1063 -25.21 -29.63 -4.04
CA GLU A 1063 -24.97 -28.81 -2.83
C GLU A 1063 -24.04 -29.53 -1.85
N THR A 1064 -24.24 -30.83 -1.64
CA THR A 1064 -23.29 -31.70 -0.95
C THR A 1064 -22.66 -32.63 -1.98
N PRO A 1065 -21.39 -32.45 -2.37
CA PRO A 1065 -20.63 -33.38 -3.21
C PRO A 1065 -21.02 -34.86 -3.02
N GLU A 1066 -21.51 -35.53 -4.08
CA GLU A 1066 -21.85 -36.96 -4.02
C GLU A 1066 -21.12 -37.76 -5.09
N TYR A 1067 -20.76 -38.99 -4.73
CA TYR A 1067 -20.24 -40.00 -5.65
C TYR A 1067 -21.16 -41.22 -5.65
N SER A 1068 -21.21 -41.93 -6.79
CA SER A 1068 -21.80 -43.27 -6.83
C SER A 1068 -21.04 -44.17 -7.78
N ASN A 1069 -20.92 -45.45 -7.45
CA ASN A 1069 -20.38 -46.48 -8.34
C ASN A 1069 -21.45 -47.42 -8.91
N SER A 1070 -22.73 -47.07 -8.75
CA SER A 1070 -23.86 -47.85 -9.25
C SER A 1070 -24.18 -47.53 -10.71
N LYS A 1071 -24.59 -48.53 -11.50
CA LYS A 1071 -25.06 -48.33 -12.89
C LYS A 1071 -26.37 -47.57 -12.98
N SER A 1072 -27.17 -47.61 -11.93
CA SER A 1072 -28.36 -46.80 -11.78
C SER A 1072 -28.59 -46.48 -10.31
N GLY A 1073 -29.17 -45.32 -10.03
CA GLY A 1073 -29.46 -44.92 -8.66
C GLY A 1073 -30.23 -43.61 -8.64
N LYS A 1074 -30.17 -42.95 -7.49
CA LYS A 1074 -30.80 -41.65 -7.30
C LYS A 1074 -29.92 -40.71 -6.50
N PHE A 1075 -30.05 -39.42 -6.78
CA PHE A 1075 -29.47 -38.34 -5.97
C PHE A 1075 -30.48 -37.20 -5.82
N SER A 1076 -30.32 -36.36 -4.80
CA SER A 1076 -31.19 -35.21 -4.56
C SER A 1076 -30.42 -33.92 -4.80
N SER A 1077 -31.06 -32.96 -5.47
CA SER A 1077 -30.50 -31.62 -5.65
C SER A 1077 -31.59 -30.58 -5.77
N ARG A 1078 -31.36 -29.41 -5.16
CA ARG A 1078 -32.25 -28.23 -5.25
C ARG A 1078 -31.77 -27.20 -6.26
N LEU A 1079 -30.64 -27.46 -6.92
CA LEU A 1079 -30.03 -26.56 -7.91
C LEU A 1079 -30.80 -26.62 -9.23
N ASP A 1080 -30.94 -25.49 -9.91
CA ASP A 1080 -31.64 -25.38 -11.21
C ASP A 1080 -31.03 -26.27 -12.31
N SER A 1081 -29.76 -26.62 -12.18
CA SER A 1081 -29.07 -27.59 -13.03
C SER A 1081 -27.91 -28.22 -12.27
N VAL A 1082 -27.67 -29.52 -12.49
CA VAL A 1082 -26.57 -30.27 -11.88
C VAL A 1082 -25.65 -30.77 -12.97
N ASN A 1083 -24.36 -30.46 -12.89
CA ASN A 1083 -23.38 -31.11 -13.73
C ASN A 1083 -23.06 -32.49 -13.16
N VAL A 1084 -23.05 -33.48 -14.04
CA VAL A 1084 -22.79 -34.87 -13.71
C VAL A 1084 -21.69 -35.37 -14.62
N LYS A 1085 -20.66 -35.99 -14.04
CA LYS A 1085 -19.61 -36.68 -14.79
C LYS A 1085 -19.71 -38.17 -14.52
N LEU A 1086 -19.67 -38.99 -15.57
CA LEU A 1086 -19.51 -40.43 -15.47
C LEU A 1086 -18.13 -40.82 -15.96
N VAL A 1087 -17.31 -41.40 -15.08
CA VAL A 1087 -16.11 -42.14 -15.46
C VAL A 1087 -16.52 -43.59 -15.72
N PHE A 1088 -16.33 -44.05 -16.95
CA PHE A 1088 -16.60 -45.42 -17.37
C PHE A 1088 -15.28 -46.13 -17.62
N VAL A 1089 -15.02 -47.23 -16.91
CA VAL A 1089 -13.73 -47.95 -16.97
C VAL A 1089 -13.92 -49.35 -17.52
N LEU A 1090 -13.07 -49.73 -18.48
CA LEU A 1090 -13.00 -51.05 -19.09
C LEU A 1090 -11.54 -51.42 -19.35
N GLY A 1091 -11.02 -52.39 -18.60
CA GLY A 1091 -9.62 -52.76 -18.59
C GLY A 1091 -8.72 -51.60 -18.17
N ALA A 1092 -7.68 -51.32 -18.96
CA ALA A 1092 -6.79 -50.18 -18.76
C ALA A 1092 -7.34 -48.86 -19.31
N CYS A 1093 -8.47 -48.91 -20.04
CA CYS A 1093 -9.07 -47.77 -20.72
C CYS A 1093 -10.19 -47.15 -19.89
N PHE A 1094 -10.35 -45.84 -20.02
CA PHE A 1094 -11.48 -45.13 -19.44
C PHE A 1094 -11.98 -44.07 -20.40
N VAL A 1095 -13.23 -43.65 -20.21
CA VAL A 1095 -13.84 -42.52 -20.90
C VAL A 1095 -14.70 -41.74 -19.91
N ILE A 1096 -14.71 -40.43 -20.07
CA ILE A 1096 -15.55 -39.54 -19.27
C ILE A 1096 -16.68 -39.02 -20.14
N VAL A 1097 -17.89 -39.19 -19.65
CA VAL A 1097 -19.11 -38.65 -20.27
C VAL A 1097 -19.69 -37.62 -19.32
N GLU A 1098 -19.79 -36.38 -19.78
CA GLU A 1098 -20.37 -35.27 -19.00
C GLU A 1098 -21.79 -34.98 -19.46
N ALA A 1099 -22.68 -34.68 -18.51
CA ALA A 1099 -24.04 -34.25 -18.78
C ALA A 1099 -24.45 -33.15 -17.79
N THR A 1100 -25.19 -32.16 -18.26
CA THR A 1100 -25.85 -31.19 -17.39
C THR A 1100 -27.33 -31.56 -17.29
N VAL A 1101 -27.78 -31.94 -16.10
CA VAL A 1101 -29.16 -32.33 -15.82
C VAL A 1101 -29.92 -31.08 -15.35
N PRO A 1102 -30.83 -30.50 -16.15
CA PRO A 1102 -31.66 -29.39 -15.71
C PRO A 1102 -32.69 -29.88 -14.68
N ASN A 1103 -33.01 -29.06 -13.68
CA ASN A 1103 -33.98 -29.39 -12.65
C ASN A 1103 -35.43 -29.28 -13.14
N ALA A 1104 -35.69 -28.71 -14.32
CA ALA A 1104 -37.03 -28.42 -14.86
C ALA A 1104 -37.83 -27.44 -14.00
#